data_AF-A0A238K2Y6-F1
#
_entry.id   AF-A0A238K2Y6-F1
#
_cell.length_a   1.000
_cell.length_b   1.000
_cell.length_c   1.000
_cell.angle_alpha   90.00
_cell.angle_beta   90.00
_cell.angle_gamma   90.00
#
_symmetry.space_group_name_H-M   'P 1'
#
loop_
_entity.id
_entity.type
_entity.pdbx_description
1 polymer ?
#
loop_
_entity_poly.entity_id
_entity_poly.type
_entity_poly.pdbx_seq_one_letter_code
_entity_poly.pdbx_strand_id
1 'polypeptide(L)'
;MAGTEMIQTIGTVKLGKRAQDVLDDLPYDVWKDIQKAPKTSYTKLNSADWRTTPTTRDLAIMASGLLKAREGKHVEVNFINNIHTRWNLPKGYLNGLFEAVRHIQRAEERADAKGGTTNVVGEDSFKQLCNYGLKRLEIESKCDPTLFQMKGDWVELREGAVARLDRDTFEARLNLVTDWRKKIGDGRDHLGVSAPMDVVKQLYAHPDKPVPELVGVAHAPMYTQHGELIATRGFHRASGYYFAPPDDLFVPTPPRKITEADLLAARETLVDILCDFELDGVSRADLEAAVLRGEGERVWHSGNDPLVKSAVPPSFLGVVGFMLEQLVRPMIDGPIMPLLISKTAPRAGGGLLASVIQTVVRGSVSVRPLSMKEEERRKAVISALRSGTSIVVWDNLPERRTVDSPTLATLFTEGTVIDRLLSTNDEVEVDVSCSFMLIGNRPPFSAELTERLNLVELVPQTDKPAERTGWKHASLRAYVAENRGRILGALLVLVKNWLDKGRPSPRYAPTIGRFEEYTRVIGGILEAAGENWTSWQGNRDKLKAVAADDTGDNWMDLLSAWAAERGIGESGKIESHELISIAAEEEIELDVMRIKDSGPFAYNSKSFGAAMRSMVGRVFSLEGHGKVMLERHDKRGDNGFPWVLKPVKDQSKPQSAPVSERLVPQRSLDNKVTVLIGRKLQRLMTPEERAAMCSMSNDERAELKQALEQRAKKAA
;
A
#
# COMPACT_ATOMS: atom_id res chain seq x y z
N MET A 1 -16.46 -35.91 16.66
CA MET A 1 -15.66 -36.65 17.66
C MET A 1 -14.73 -35.65 18.34
N ALA A 2 -14.70 -35.70 19.68
CA ALA A 2 -13.88 -34.96 20.65
C ALA A 2 -12.96 -33.85 20.09
N GLY A 3 -13.16 -32.57 20.40
CA GLY A 3 -13.19 -32.06 21.78
C GLY A 3 -11.77 -31.94 22.32
N THR A 4 -10.92 -31.15 21.66
CA THR A 4 -9.59 -30.81 22.20
C THR A 4 -9.80 -29.73 23.26
N GLU A 5 -9.85 -30.18 24.50
CA GLU A 5 -9.93 -29.33 25.68
C GLU A 5 -8.82 -28.27 25.62
N MET A 6 -9.23 -27.00 25.65
CA MET A 6 -8.37 -25.93 26.11
C MET A 6 -7.84 -26.32 27.48
N ILE A 7 -6.52 -26.41 27.63
CA ILE A 7 -5.88 -26.48 28.94
C ILE A 7 -6.01 -25.09 29.58
N GLN A 8 -7.21 -24.77 30.06
CA GLN A 8 -7.42 -23.77 31.10
C GLN A 8 -7.18 -24.45 32.44
N THR A 9 -5.92 -24.47 32.87
CA THR A 9 -5.63 -24.73 34.29
C THR A 9 -5.32 -23.40 34.96
N ILE A 10 -6.38 -22.64 35.25
CA ILE A 10 -6.33 -21.52 36.20
C ILE A 10 -6.22 -22.14 37.60
N GLY A 11 -5.20 -21.78 38.37
CA GLY A 11 -4.94 -22.34 39.70
C GLY A 11 -5.97 -21.98 40.80
N THR A 12 -7.00 -22.81 40.94
CA THR A 12 -7.61 -23.34 42.19
C THR A 12 -7.88 -22.39 43.39
N VAL A 13 -9.02 -21.70 43.38
CA VAL A 13 -9.85 -21.52 44.58
C VAL A 13 -11.24 -22.02 44.22
N LYS A 14 -11.75 -23.03 44.93
CA LYS A 14 -13.09 -23.56 44.67
C LYS A 14 -14.11 -22.54 45.20
N LEU A 15 -14.56 -21.64 44.33
CA LEU A 15 -15.62 -20.69 44.64
C LEU A 15 -16.97 -21.42 44.69
N GLY A 16 -17.85 -21.00 45.59
CA GLY A 16 -19.25 -21.40 45.52
C GLY A 16 -19.91 -20.93 44.22
N LYS A 17 -20.87 -21.69 43.68
CA LYS A 17 -21.58 -21.35 42.42
C LYS A 17 -22.07 -19.90 42.38
N ARG A 18 -22.65 -19.42 43.49
CA ARG A 18 -23.18 -18.05 43.61
C ARG A 18 -22.10 -16.96 43.63
N ALA A 19 -20.88 -17.28 44.06
CA ALA A 19 -19.76 -16.36 43.99
C ALA A 19 -19.20 -16.27 42.56
N GLN A 20 -19.25 -17.38 41.81
CA GLN A 20 -18.93 -17.40 40.39
C GLN A 20 -19.94 -16.57 39.58
N ASP A 21 -21.25 -16.76 39.82
CA ASP A 21 -22.31 -15.98 39.17
C ASP A 21 -22.11 -14.46 39.37
N VAL A 22 -21.68 -14.03 40.57
CA VAL A 22 -21.38 -12.62 40.86
C VAL A 22 -20.13 -12.11 40.13
N LEU A 23 -19.11 -12.96 39.94
CA LEU A 23 -17.90 -12.57 39.21
C LEU A 23 -18.18 -12.42 37.72
N ASP A 24 -19.05 -13.25 37.16
CA ASP A 24 -19.45 -13.16 35.75
C ASP A 24 -20.20 -11.85 35.46
N ASP A 25 -20.91 -11.30 36.45
CA ASP A 25 -21.57 -9.98 36.41
C ASP A 25 -20.62 -8.79 36.63
N LEU A 26 -19.34 -9.02 36.97
CA LEU A 26 -18.35 -7.98 37.31
C LEU A 26 -17.17 -8.01 36.32
N PRO A 27 -17.19 -7.20 35.25
CA PRO A 27 -16.11 -7.16 34.27
C PRO A 27 -14.78 -6.69 34.90
N TYR A 28 -13.66 -7.12 34.30
CA TYR A 28 -12.32 -7.02 34.90
C TYR A 28 -11.85 -5.56 35.11
N ASP A 29 -12.34 -4.63 34.29
CA ASP A 29 -12.08 -3.19 34.42
C ASP A 29 -12.62 -2.60 35.73
N VAL A 30 -13.70 -3.17 36.29
CA VAL A 30 -14.32 -2.76 37.57
C VAL A 30 -13.52 -3.24 38.79
N TRP A 31 -12.65 -4.23 38.64
CA TRP A 31 -11.91 -4.82 39.77
C TRP A 31 -10.98 -3.80 40.45
N LYS A 32 -10.39 -2.89 39.67
CA LYS A 32 -9.54 -1.81 40.22
C LYS A 32 -10.31 -0.89 41.15
N ASP A 33 -11.57 -0.59 40.87
CA ASP A 33 -12.40 0.28 41.71
C ASP A 33 -12.78 -0.43 43.01
N ILE A 34 -13.11 -1.72 42.92
CA ILE A 34 -13.37 -2.56 44.10
C ILE A 34 -12.11 -2.65 44.98
N GLN A 35 -10.94 -2.86 44.38
CA GLN A 35 -9.67 -2.91 45.10
C GLN A 35 -9.26 -1.56 45.69
N LYS A 36 -9.61 -0.44 45.06
CA LYS A 36 -9.31 0.92 45.57
C LYS A 36 -10.39 1.50 46.48
N ALA A 37 -11.50 0.78 46.68
CA ALA A 37 -12.59 1.23 47.54
C ALA A 37 -12.08 1.68 48.93
N PRO A 38 -12.46 2.88 49.40
CA PRO A 38 -12.00 3.39 50.68
C PRO A 38 -12.57 2.58 51.84
N LYS A 39 -11.82 2.50 52.95
CA LYS A 39 -12.28 1.90 54.20
C LYS A 39 -13.57 2.59 54.65
N THR A 40 -14.65 1.83 54.82
CA THR A 40 -15.98 2.38 55.13
C THR A 40 -16.61 1.57 56.25
N SER A 41 -17.06 2.25 57.33
CA SER A 41 -17.75 1.60 58.45
C SER A 41 -19.20 1.29 58.13
N TYR A 42 -19.77 0.29 58.81
CA TYR A 42 -21.16 -0.08 58.62
C TYR A 42 -22.14 1.05 59.00
N THR A 43 -21.85 1.81 60.05
CA THR A 43 -22.65 2.96 60.46
C THR A 43 -22.78 4.00 59.34
N LYS A 44 -21.71 4.23 58.58
CA LYS A 44 -21.67 5.18 57.45
C LYS A 44 -22.44 4.67 56.23
N LEU A 45 -22.43 3.36 55.96
CA LEU A 45 -23.20 2.77 54.87
C LEU A 45 -24.69 2.72 55.18
N ASN A 46 -25.04 2.45 56.44
CA ASN A 46 -26.42 2.37 56.89
C ASN A 46 -27.10 3.75 56.99
N SER A 47 -26.33 4.82 57.24
CA SER A 47 -26.84 6.20 57.27
C SER A 47 -26.98 6.86 55.90
N ALA A 48 -26.54 6.19 54.81
CA ALA A 48 -26.68 6.71 53.46
C ALA A 48 -28.12 6.60 52.93
N ASP A 49 -28.61 7.68 52.32
CA ASP A 49 -29.97 7.80 51.81
C ASP A 49 -30.07 7.24 50.37
N TRP A 50 -30.23 5.92 50.26
CA TRP A 50 -30.32 5.23 48.99
C TRP A 50 -31.75 5.24 48.44
N ARG A 51 -31.92 5.88 47.27
CA ARG A 51 -33.22 6.01 46.56
C ARG A 51 -33.47 4.94 45.50
N THR A 52 -32.43 4.25 45.05
CA THR A 52 -32.49 3.23 43.98
C THR A 52 -31.80 1.95 44.40
N THR A 53 -32.20 0.81 43.81
CA THR A 53 -31.55 -0.48 44.04
C THR A 53 -30.09 -0.42 43.59
N PRO A 54 -29.12 -0.71 44.46
CA PRO A 54 -27.70 -0.71 44.10
C PRO A 54 -27.37 -1.77 43.05
N THR A 55 -26.44 -1.48 42.14
CA THR A 55 -25.94 -2.46 41.17
C THR A 55 -24.99 -3.47 41.82
N THR A 56 -24.69 -4.59 41.14
CA THR A 56 -23.66 -5.55 41.57
C THR A 56 -22.31 -4.87 41.85
N ARG A 57 -21.94 -3.88 41.02
CA ARG A 57 -20.73 -3.05 41.21
C ARG A 57 -20.78 -2.24 42.50
N ASP A 58 -21.89 -1.54 42.75
CA ASP A 58 -22.06 -0.71 43.95
C ASP A 58 -21.98 -1.57 45.23
N LEU A 59 -22.66 -2.72 45.21
CA LEU A 59 -22.62 -3.70 46.30
C LEU A 59 -21.21 -4.25 46.53
N ALA A 60 -20.45 -4.53 45.46
CA ALA A 60 -19.07 -5.01 45.56
C ALA A 60 -18.12 -3.97 46.15
N ILE A 61 -18.26 -2.69 45.78
CA ILE A 61 -17.47 -1.58 46.33
C ILE A 61 -17.78 -1.39 47.83
N MET A 62 -19.05 -1.42 48.21
CA MET A 62 -19.48 -1.32 49.62
C MET A 62 -18.94 -2.48 50.46
N ALA A 63 -19.09 -3.71 49.97
CA ALA A 63 -18.56 -4.90 50.64
C ALA A 63 -17.03 -4.85 50.77
N SER A 64 -16.33 -4.33 49.76
CA SER A 64 -14.88 -4.13 49.80
C SER A 64 -14.46 -3.13 50.89
N GLY A 65 -15.16 -2.00 50.98
CA GLY A 65 -14.95 -0.99 52.02
C GLY A 65 -15.15 -1.53 53.44
N LEU A 66 -16.18 -2.38 53.64
CA LEU A 66 -16.46 -3.07 54.91
C LEU A 66 -15.40 -4.10 55.29
N LEU A 67 -14.97 -4.92 54.33
CA LEU A 67 -13.91 -5.92 54.56
C LEU A 67 -12.60 -5.25 54.98
N LYS A 68 -12.27 -4.10 54.38
CA LYS A 68 -11.13 -3.27 54.79
C LYS A 68 -11.33 -2.60 56.15
N ALA A 69 -12.57 -2.39 56.57
CA ALA A 69 -12.90 -1.81 57.87
C ALA A 69 -12.43 -2.71 59.02
N ARG A 70 -12.42 -4.04 58.79
CA ARG A 70 -12.07 -5.10 59.76
C ARG A 70 -12.92 -5.05 61.04
N GLU A 71 -14.17 -4.63 60.93
CA GLU A 71 -15.12 -4.51 62.05
C GLU A 71 -15.69 -5.86 62.52
N GLY A 72 -15.32 -6.96 61.85
CA GLY A 72 -15.67 -8.33 62.26
C GLY A 72 -16.87 -8.92 61.52
N LYS A 73 -17.03 -10.25 61.61
CA LYS A 73 -18.01 -11.03 60.80
C LYS A 73 -19.47 -10.70 61.11
N HIS A 74 -19.77 -10.23 62.32
CA HIS A 74 -21.11 -9.80 62.71
C HIS A 74 -21.60 -8.59 61.88
N VAL A 75 -20.67 -7.73 61.45
CA VAL A 75 -20.97 -6.57 60.60
C VAL A 75 -21.35 -6.99 59.18
N GLU A 76 -20.69 -8.01 58.62
CA GLU A 76 -21.06 -8.58 57.32
C GLU A 76 -22.48 -9.15 57.35
N VAL A 77 -22.83 -9.89 58.42
CA VAL A 77 -24.17 -10.45 58.62
C VAL A 77 -25.23 -9.34 58.73
N ASN A 78 -24.92 -8.27 59.47
CA ASN A 78 -25.81 -7.11 59.58
C ASN A 78 -26.01 -6.42 58.23
N PHE A 79 -24.94 -6.24 57.45
CA PHE A 79 -25.03 -5.72 56.09
C PHE A 79 -25.89 -6.61 55.19
N ILE A 80 -25.63 -7.92 55.16
CA ILE A 80 -26.42 -8.87 54.35
C ILE A 80 -27.90 -8.80 54.74
N ASN A 81 -28.23 -8.76 56.03
CA ASN A 81 -29.61 -8.67 56.50
C ASN A 81 -30.26 -7.33 56.13
N ASN A 82 -29.53 -6.21 56.22
CA ASN A 82 -30.01 -4.89 55.86
C ASN A 82 -30.30 -4.79 54.35
N ILE A 83 -29.34 -5.18 53.50
CA ILE A 83 -29.49 -5.16 52.04
C ILE A 83 -30.64 -6.10 51.61
N HIS A 84 -30.72 -7.30 52.20
CA HIS A 84 -31.81 -8.24 51.93
C HIS A 84 -33.18 -7.65 52.29
N THR A 85 -33.30 -7.02 53.46
CA THR A 85 -34.58 -6.45 53.93
C THR A 85 -34.99 -5.25 53.08
N ARG A 86 -34.03 -4.41 52.68
CA ARG A 86 -34.31 -3.15 51.97
C ARG A 86 -34.60 -3.34 50.48
N TRP A 87 -34.01 -4.35 49.83
CA TRP A 87 -34.14 -4.56 48.37
C TRP A 87 -34.56 -5.98 47.96
N ASN A 88 -34.94 -6.84 48.92
CA ASN A 88 -35.37 -8.22 48.68
C ASN A 88 -34.35 -9.09 47.89
N LEU A 89 -33.05 -8.78 47.99
CA LEU A 89 -32.01 -9.53 47.28
C LEU A 89 -31.71 -10.85 47.99
N PRO A 90 -31.52 -11.99 47.29
CA PRO A 90 -31.30 -13.28 47.94
C PRO A 90 -30.06 -13.27 48.84
N LYS A 91 -30.20 -13.68 50.11
CA LYS A 91 -29.05 -13.80 51.03
C LYS A 91 -27.94 -14.70 50.48
N GLY A 92 -28.30 -15.71 49.69
CA GLY A 92 -27.33 -16.57 49.01
C GLY A 92 -26.44 -15.83 48.02
N TYR A 93 -27.01 -14.90 47.25
CA TYR A 93 -26.28 -14.02 46.33
C TYR A 93 -25.37 -13.06 47.10
N LEU A 94 -25.87 -12.43 48.17
CA LEU A 94 -25.08 -11.53 49.01
C LEU A 94 -23.92 -12.23 49.73
N ASN A 95 -24.10 -13.49 50.14
CA ASN A 95 -22.98 -14.31 50.65
C ASN A 95 -21.94 -14.59 49.56
N GLY A 96 -22.39 -14.92 48.33
CA GLY A 96 -21.53 -15.09 47.16
C GLY A 96 -20.77 -13.80 46.80
N LEU A 97 -21.40 -12.63 46.98
CA LEU A 97 -20.77 -11.32 46.79
C LEU A 97 -19.57 -11.11 47.72
N PHE A 98 -19.69 -11.38 49.02
CA PHE A 98 -18.54 -11.26 49.93
C PHE A 98 -17.42 -12.25 49.60
N GLU A 99 -17.76 -13.44 49.13
CA GLU A 99 -16.79 -14.42 48.66
C GLU A 99 -16.07 -13.94 47.39
N ALA A 100 -16.80 -13.41 46.40
CA ALA A 100 -16.27 -12.80 45.19
C ALA A 100 -15.40 -11.56 45.48
N VAL A 101 -15.79 -10.70 46.42
CA VAL A 101 -15.00 -9.51 46.78
C VAL A 101 -13.73 -9.89 47.51
N ARG A 102 -13.75 -10.88 48.42
CA ARG A 102 -12.50 -11.42 49.01
C ARG A 102 -11.59 -12.02 47.96
N HIS A 103 -12.17 -12.66 46.94
CA HIS A 103 -11.44 -13.14 45.77
C HIS A 103 -10.77 -11.96 45.04
N ILE A 104 -11.49 -10.90 44.71
CA ILE A 104 -10.95 -9.72 44.02
C ILE A 104 -9.87 -9.00 44.86
N GLN A 105 -10.08 -8.80 46.16
CA GLN A 105 -9.12 -8.14 47.05
C GLN A 105 -7.81 -8.92 47.18
N ARG A 106 -7.89 -10.25 47.23
CA ARG A 106 -6.71 -11.14 47.28
C ARG A 106 -6.22 -11.52 45.89
N ALA A 107 -6.69 -10.90 44.82
CA ALA A 107 -6.26 -11.23 43.47
C ALA A 107 -4.78 -10.86 43.25
N GLU A 108 -4.33 -9.70 43.76
CA GLU A 108 -2.92 -9.29 43.73
C GLU A 108 -2.08 -10.20 44.62
N GLU A 109 -2.47 -10.41 45.88
CA GLU A 109 -1.77 -11.33 46.79
C GLU A 109 -1.71 -12.79 46.27
N ARG A 110 -2.69 -13.23 45.48
CA ARG A 110 -2.69 -14.57 44.85
C ARG A 110 -1.97 -14.60 43.51
N ALA A 111 -1.92 -13.49 42.78
CA ALA A 111 -1.00 -13.35 41.66
C ALA A 111 0.45 -13.44 42.16
N ASP A 112 0.74 -12.82 43.31
CA ASP A 112 2.02 -12.90 44.01
C ASP A 112 2.27 -14.32 44.58
N ALA A 113 1.23 -15.00 45.10
CA ALA A 113 1.38 -16.32 45.75
C ALA A 113 1.24 -17.56 44.84
N LYS A 114 0.73 -17.45 43.61
CA LYS A 114 0.45 -18.62 42.73
C LYS A 114 1.10 -18.60 41.34
N GLY A 115 2.07 -17.73 41.08
CA GLY A 115 2.93 -17.84 39.89
C GLY A 115 2.86 -16.67 38.91
N GLY A 116 2.85 -15.44 39.42
CA GLY A 116 3.10 -14.22 38.63
C GLY A 116 4.42 -13.52 38.93
N THR A 117 5.14 -13.90 39.99
CA THR A 117 6.31 -13.15 40.52
C THR A 117 7.47 -14.08 40.92
N THR A 118 7.88 -14.96 40.02
CA THR A 118 9.16 -15.68 40.17
C THR A 118 10.17 -15.05 39.21
N ASN A 119 10.78 -13.96 39.65
CA ASN A 119 11.75 -13.15 38.93
C ASN A 119 13.06 -12.97 39.71
N VAL A 120 13.28 -13.76 40.77
CA VAL A 120 14.42 -13.68 41.67
C VAL A 120 15.51 -14.64 41.20
N VAL A 121 16.48 -14.08 40.50
CA VAL A 121 17.67 -14.78 39.99
C VAL A 121 18.46 -15.39 41.14
N GLY A 122 18.65 -16.71 41.09
CA GLY A 122 19.39 -17.49 42.08
C GLY A 122 18.52 -18.14 43.17
N GLU A 123 17.26 -17.72 43.33
CA GLU A 123 16.29 -18.41 44.20
C GLU A 123 15.26 -19.17 43.37
N ASP A 124 14.72 -18.54 42.32
CA ASP A 124 13.76 -19.16 41.43
C ASP A 124 14.42 -20.13 40.46
N SER A 125 13.73 -21.23 40.16
CA SER A 125 14.20 -22.20 39.17
C SER A 125 14.19 -21.59 37.76
N PHE A 126 15.06 -22.13 36.90
CA PHE A 126 15.14 -21.75 35.49
C PHE A 126 13.78 -21.74 34.77
N LYS A 127 12.93 -22.75 35.01
CA LYS A 127 11.58 -22.83 34.39
C LYS A 127 10.66 -21.72 34.86
N GLN A 128 10.73 -21.37 36.15
CA GLN A 128 9.96 -20.28 36.74
C GLN A 128 10.35 -18.92 36.12
N LEU A 129 11.65 -18.68 35.97
CA LEU A 129 12.16 -17.48 35.31
C LEU A 129 11.74 -17.40 33.83
N CYS A 130 11.80 -18.52 33.09
CA CYS A 130 11.30 -18.57 31.71
C CYS A 130 9.80 -18.27 31.62
N ASN A 131 8.98 -18.88 32.48
CA ASN A 131 7.53 -18.65 32.50
C ASN A 131 7.18 -17.19 32.82
N TYR A 132 7.91 -16.56 33.74
CA TYR A 132 7.78 -15.13 34.02
C TYR A 132 8.06 -14.29 32.77
N GLY A 133 9.19 -14.54 32.09
CA GLY A 133 9.55 -13.85 30.84
C GLY A 133 8.48 -13.98 29.76
N LEU A 134 8.04 -15.21 29.45
CA LEU A 134 6.97 -15.47 28.47
C LEU A 134 5.68 -14.77 28.84
N LYS A 135 5.29 -14.79 30.12
CA LYS A 135 4.04 -14.17 30.56
C LYS A 135 4.08 -12.66 30.43
N ARG A 136 5.21 -12.03 30.74
CA ARG A 136 5.40 -10.58 30.58
C ARG A 136 5.33 -10.17 29.11
N LEU A 137 5.96 -10.94 28.22
CA LEU A 137 5.87 -10.73 26.76
C LEU A 137 4.43 -10.89 26.24
N GLU A 138 3.69 -11.90 26.73
CA GLU A 138 2.27 -12.11 26.38
C GLU A 138 1.42 -10.90 26.79
N ILE A 139 1.58 -10.43 28.04
CA ILE A 139 0.79 -9.32 28.60
C ILE A 139 1.02 -8.03 27.81
N GLU A 140 2.27 -7.71 27.52
CA GLU A 140 2.64 -6.51 26.74
C GLU A 140 2.00 -6.53 25.34
N SER A 141 1.87 -7.72 24.75
CA SER A 141 1.42 -7.89 23.37
C SER A 141 -0.10 -7.94 23.19
N LYS A 142 -0.90 -7.72 24.25
CA LYS A 142 -2.38 -7.86 24.22
C LYS A 142 -3.15 -6.71 23.61
N CYS A 143 -2.73 -5.47 23.81
CA CYS A 143 -3.52 -4.31 23.38
C CYS A 143 -2.88 -3.58 22.20
N ASP A 144 -1.60 -3.26 22.30
CA ASP A 144 -0.85 -2.56 21.25
C ASP A 144 0.54 -3.21 21.10
N PRO A 145 0.61 -4.35 20.40
CA PRO A 145 1.86 -5.07 20.24
C PRO A 145 2.86 -4.23 19.45
N THR A 146 4.07 -4.11 19.97
CA THR A 146 5.24 -3.54 19.28
C THR A 146 6.26 -4.62 18.92
N LEU A 147 6.15 -5.78 19.58
CA LEU A 147 6.95 -6.98 19.37
C LEU A 147 6.06 -8.04 18.71
N PHE A 148 6.60 -8.70 17.70
CA PHE A 148 5.90 -9.67 16.87
C PHE A 148 6.80 -10.87 16.60
N GLN A 149 6.20 -11.91 16.04
CA GLN A 149 6.92 -12.96 15.34
C GLN A 149 6.62 -12.89 13.85
N MET A 150 7.62 -13.22 13.03
CA MET A 150 7.48 -13.34 11.59
C MET A 150 8.26 -14.57 11.17
N LYS A 151 7.58 -15.64 10.74
CA LYS A 151 8.19 -16.95 10.44
C LYS A 151 9.07 -17.49 11.56
N GLY A 152 8.63 -17.32 12.79
CA GLY A 152 9.37 -17.77 13.97
C GLY A 152 10.58 -16.92 14.35
N ASP A 153 10.89 -15.83 13.65
CA ASP A 153 11.87 -14.84 14.11
C ASP A 153 11.21 -13.76 14.96
N TRP A 154 11.93 -13.27 15.99
CA TRP A 154 11.50 -12.08 16.74
C TRP A 154 11.69 -10.83 15.89
N VAL A 155 10.63 -10.04 15.74
CA VAL A 155 10.68 -8.77 15.01
C VAL A 155 10.00 -7.66 15.79
N GLU A 156 10.50 -6.44 15.64
CA GLU A 156 9.97 -5.23 16.26
C GLU A 156 9.68 -4.19 15.18
N LEU A 157 8.64 -3.38 15.39
CA LEU A 157 8.36 -2.23 14.55
C LEU A 157 9.14 -1.00 15.03
N ARG A 158 10.01 -0.47 14.18
CA ARG A 158 10.78 0.75 14.41
C ARG A 158 10.52 1.74 13.30
N GLU A 159 9.97 2.91 13.64
CA GLU A 159 9.69 3.98 12.67
C GLU A 159 8.88 3.51 11.45
N GLY A 160 7.98 2.54 11.63
CA GLY A 160 7.17 1.96 10.55
C GLY A 160 7.90 0.93 9.68
N ALA A 161 9.11 0.50 10.03
CA ALA A 161 9.84 -0.59 9.39
C ALA A 161 9.96 -1.81 10.32
N VAL A 162 10.02 -3.00 9.73
CA VAL A 162 10.23 -4.25 10.46
C VAL A 162 11.73 -4.44 10.70
N ALA A 163 12.12 -4.56 11.96
CA ALA A 163 13.48 -4.87 12.36
C ALA A 163 13.52 -6.24 13.03
N ARG A 164 14.31 -7.17 12.48
CA ARG A 164 14.60 -8.45 13.13
C ARG A 164 15.48 -8.20 14.35
N LEU A 165 15.13 -8.83 15.47
CA LEU A 165 15.94 -8.79 16.68
C LEU A 165 16.91 -9.96 16.66
N ASP A 166 18.19 -9.67 16.82
CA ASP A 166 19.18 -10.66 17.25
C ASP A 166 19.03 -10.92 18.75
N ARG A 167 19.86 -11.82 19.31
CA ARG A 167 19.76 -12.19 20.72
C ARG A 167 20.01 -11.00 21.65
N ASP A 168 20.96 -10.14 21.33
CA ASP A 168 21.38 -9.04 22.19
C ASP A 168 20.32 -7.92 22.19
N THR A 169 19.77 -7.61 21.01
CA THR A 169 18.66 -6.66 20.89
C THR A 169 17.35 -7.22 21.47
N PHE A 170 17.11 -8.53 21.37
CA PHE A 170 16.00 -9.19 22.08
C PHE A 170 16.17 -9.12 23.60
N GLU A 171 17.38 -9.36 24.12
CA GLU A 171 17.68 -9.24 25.54
C GLU A 171 17.39 -7.82 26.04
N ALA A 172 17.87 -6.81 25.32
CA ALA A 172 17.58 -5.41 25.64
C ALA A 172 16.06 -5.16 25.67
N ARG A 173 15.32 -5.66 24.68
CA ARG A 173 13.85 -5.51 24.63
C ARG A 173 13.14 -6.25 25.76
N LEU A 174 13.58 -7.46 26.10
CA LEU A 174 13.03 -8.26 27.19
C LEU A 174 13.18 -7.52 28.52
N ASN A 175 14.38 -7.00 28.80
CA ASN A 175 14.67 -6.25 30.03
C ASN A 175 13.86 -4.94 30.17
N LEU A 176 13.33 -4.38 29.08
CA LEU A 176 12.42 -3.22 29.14
C LEU A 176 11.01 -3.57 29.65
N VAL A 177 10.59 -4.84 29.54
CA VAL A 177 9.21 -5.28 29.88
C VAL A 177 9.17 -6.22 31.08
N THR A 178 10.34 -6.54 31.65
CA THR A 178 10.53 -7.45 32.77
C THR A 178 11.38 -6.81 33.86
N ASP A 179 10.97 -6.98 35.12
CA ASP A 179 11.77 -6.58 36.28
C ASP A 179 12.47 -7.82 36.86
N TRP A 180 13.75 -8.07 36.56
CA TRP A 180 14.50 -9.17 37.20
C TRP A 180 15.17 -8.70 38.48
N ARG A 181 15.26 -9.60 39.47
CA ARG A 181 15.72 -9.26 40.81
C ARG A 181 16.73 -10.26 41.32
N LYS A 182 17.63 -9.85 42.21
CA LYS A 182 18.54 -10.73 42.93
C LYS A 182 18.56 -10.31 44.40
N LYS A 183 18.45 -11.27 45.31
CA LYS A 183 18.43 -10.98 46.75
C LYS A 183 19.78 -10.44 47.24
N ILE A 184 19.74 -9.48 48.16
CA ILE A 184 20.93 -8.95 48.85
C ILE A 184 20.83 -9.29 50.34
N GLY A 185 21.81 -10.06 50.85
CA GLY A 185 21.90 -10.45 52.25
C GLY A 185 20.77 -11.38 52.73
N ASP A 186 20.64 -11.52 54.05
CA ASP A 186 19.64 -12.40 54.68
C ASP A 186 18.26 -11.74 54.84
N GLY A 187 18.12 -10.47 54.41
CA GLY A 187 16.90 -9.67 54.52
C GLY A 187 15.89 -9.88 53.39
N ARG A 188 14.92 -8.97 53.27
CA ARG A 188 13.90 -8.95 52.19
C ARG A 188 14.29 -8.07 51.00
N ASP A 189 15.51 -7.53 51.00
CA ASP A 189 15.95 -6.56 50.00
C ASP A 189 16.42 -7.24 48.72
N HIS A 190 16.10 -6.60 47.58
CA HIS A 190 16.41 -7.11 46.24
C HIS A 190 17.06 -6.02 45.39
N LEU A 191 18.05 -6.41 44.60
CA LEU A 191 18.66 -5.59 43.55
C LEU A 191 18.00 -5.86 42.21
N GLY A 192 17.69 -4.82 41.43
CA GLY A 192 17.35 -4.98 40.03
C GLY A 192 18.55 -5.48 39.22
N VAL A 193 18.37 -6.54 38.43
CA VAL A 193 19.41 -7.14 37.59
C VAL A 193 18.87 -7.36 36.17
N SER A 194 19.74 -7.69 35.22
CA SER A 194 19.32 -8.14 33.89
C SER A 194 18.82 -9.59 33.91
N ALA A 195 18.05 -9.96 32.90
CA ALA A 195 17.69 -11.34 32.61
C ALA A 195 18.92 -12.26 32.60
N PRO A 196 18.88 -13.44 33.24
CA PRO A 196 19.95 -14.42 33.12
C PRO A 196 20.15 -14.90 31.68
N MET A 197 21.40 -15.05 31.25
CA MET A 197 21.77 -15.38 29.86
C MET A 197 21.17 -16.71 29.36
N ASP A 198 21.04 -17.71 30.23
CA ASP A 198 20.38 -18.98 29.93
C ASP A 198 18.87 -18.80 29.69
N VAL A 199 18.20 -17.97 30.49
CA VAL A 199 16.79 -17.61 30.32
C VAL A 199 16.59 -16.85 29.01
N VAL A 200 17.43 -15.85 28.71
CA VAL A 200 17.40 -15.11 27.44
C VAL A 200 17.52 -16.06 26.24
N LYS A 201 18.50 -16.99 26.28
CA LYS A 201 18.69 -17.99 25.22
C LYS A 201 17.44 -18.85 25.00
N GLN A 202 16.82 -19.31 26.09
CA GLN A 202 15.62 -20.16 26.02
C GLN A 202 14.40 -19.40 25.50
N LEU A 203 14.20 -18.15 25.94
CA LEU A 203 13.10 -17.31 25.48
C LEU A 203 13.26 -16.91 24.02
N TYR A 204 14.48 -16.55 23.60
CA TYR A 204 14.77 -16.19 22.22
C TYR A 204 14.50 -17.37 21.27
N ALA A 205 14.97 -18.57 21.65
CA ALA A 205 14.81 -19.80 20.88
C ALA A 205 13.43 -20.49 21.08
N HIS A 206 12.51 -19.89 21.84
CA HIS A 206 11.23 -20.52 22.15
C HIS A 206 10.42 -20.73 20.84
N PRO A 207 9.91 -21.95 20.58
CA PRO A 207 9.14 -22.23 19.37
C PRO A 207 7.82 -21.46 19.37
N ASP A 208 7.09 -21.51 20.48
CA ASP A 208 5.79 -20.85 20.63
C ASP A 208 5.98 -19.45 21.22
N LYS A 209 6.24 -18.46 20.39
CA LYS A 209 6.44 -17.08 20.87
C LYS A 209 5.08 -16.50 21.27
N PRO A 210 4.91 -15.96 22.49
CA PRO A 210 3.63 -15.46 22.99
C PRO A 210 3.32 -14.04 22.46
N VAL A 211 3.60 -13.81 21.18
CA VAL A 211 3.40 -12.54 20.48
C VAL A 211 2.68 -12.78 19.15
N PRO A 212 1.97 -11.79 18.61
CA PRO A 212 1.23 -11.97 17.36
C PRO A 212 2.14 -12.20 16.16
N GLU A 213 1.63 -12.95 15.19
CA GLU A 213 2.26 -13.09 13.86
C GLU A 213 2.08 -11.78 13.08
N LEU A 214 3.17 -11.25 12.53
CA LEU A 214 3.15 -10.09 11.64
C LEU A 214 3.32 -10.56 10.19
N VAL A 215 2.28 -10.37 9.39
CA VAL A 215 2.31 -10.66 7.94
C VAL A 215 3.03 -9.55 7.18
N GLY A 216 2.84 -8.29 7.59
CA GLY A 216 3.49 -7.15 6.96
C GLY A 216 3.04 -5.81 7.50
N VAL A 217 3.69 -4.75 7.01
CA VAL A 217 3.39 -3.36 7.36
C VAL A 217 2.76 -2.65 6.17
N ALA A 218 1.59 -2.06 6.41
CA ALA A 218 0.89 -1.27 5.42
C ALA A 218 1.06 0.23 5.69
N HIS A 219 1.35 1.00 4.65
CA HIS A 219 1.48 2.47 4.71
C HIS A 219 0.31 3.21 4.06
N ALA A 220 -0.64 2.47 3.48
CA ALA A 220 -1.91 2.94 2.96
C ALA A 220 -3.04 2.04 3.51
N PRO A 221 -4.28 2.56 3.65
CA PRO A 221 -5.42 1.73 4.04
C PRO A 221 -5.62 0.59 3.06
N MET A 222 -6.04 -0.57 3.56
CA MET A 222 -6.15 -1.79 2.75
C MET A 222 -7.39 -2.59 3.13
N TYR A 223 -7.90 -3.39 2.21
CA TYR A 223 -8.99 -4.30 2.48
C TYR A 223 -8.48 -5.71 2.84
N THR A 224 -9.07 -6.32 3.86
CA THR A 224 -8.82 -7.71 4.24
C THR A 224 -9.42 -8.69 3.23
N GLN A 225 -9.06 -9.97 3.31
CA GLN A 225 -9.69 -11.03 2.51
C GLN A 225 -11.22 -11.05 2.61
N HIS A 226 -11.80 -10.59 3.73
CA HIS A 226 -13.24 -10.53 3.98
C HIS A 226 -13.89 -9.21 3.55
N GLY A 227 -13.11 -8.24 3.03
CA GLY A 227 -13.62 -6.95 2.56
C GLY A 227 -13.80 -5.90 3.65
N GLU A 228 -13.22 -6.13 4.83
CA GLU A 228 -13.12 -5.12 5.89
C GLU A 228 -12.00 -4.14 5.57
N LEU A 229 -12.22 -2.84 5.80
CA LEU A 229 -11.22 -1.81 5.56
C LEU A 229 -10.37 -1.57 6.82
N ILE A 230 -9.06 -1.83 6.71
CA ILE A 230 -8.06 -1.43 7.71
C ILE A 230 -7.66 0.01 7.41
N ALA A 231 -8.15 0.95 8.21
CA ALA A 231 -7.82 2.38 8.10
C ALA A 231 -7.43 3.03 9.45
N THR A 232 -7.38 2.26 10.54
CA THR A 232 -6.99 2.73 11.87
C THR A 232 -5.59 2.26 12.18
N ARG A 233 -4.70 3.18 12.58
CA ARG A 233 -3.31 2.86 12.93
C ARG A 233 -3.26 1.76 13.98
N GLY A 234 -2.31 0.83 13.81
CA GLY A 234 -2.05 -0.25 14.76
C GLY A 234 -2.14 -1.63 14.13
N PHE A 235 -2.05 -2.65 14.99
CA PHE A 235 -2.08 -4.04 14.57
C PHE A 235 -3.52 -4.56 14.38
N HIS A 236 -3.82 -5.06 13.18
CA HIS A 236 -5.07 -5.71 12.87
C HIS A 236 -4.96 -7.23 13.05
N ARG A 237 -5.38 -7.73 14.21
CA ARG A 237 -5.18 -9.14 14.63
C ARG A 237 -5.69 -10.18 13.64
N ALA A 238 -6.84 -9.95 13.00
CA ALA A 238 -7.44 -10.94 12.11
C ALA A 238 -6.72 -11.07 10.76
N SER A 239 -6.01 -10.02 10.30
CA SER A 239 -5.24 -10.07 9.05
C SER A 239 -3.73 -10.22 9.28
N GLY A 240 -3.24 -9.98 10.50
CA GLY A 240 -1.81 -9.98 10.80
C GLY A 240 -1.04 -8.77 10.24
N TYR A 241 -1.73 -7.77 9.69
CA TYR A 241 -1.10 -6.55 9.18
C TYR A 241 -1.02 -5.46 10.25
N TYR A 242 0.10 -4.74 10.27
CA TYR A 242 0.21 -3.49 11.03
C TYR A 242 0.03 -2.30 10.10
N PHE A 243 -0.97 -1.45 10.36
CA PHE A 243 -1.15 -0.21 9.60
C PHE A 243 -0.37 0.93 10.25
N ALA A 244 0.70 1.36 9.58
CA ALA A 244 1.59 2.46 9.98
C ALA A 244 1.61 3.57 8.91
N PRO A 245 0.52 4.35 8.77
CA PRO A 245 0.51 5.50 7.87
C PRO A 245 1.41 6.62 8.42
N PRO A 246 1.94 7.52 7.57
CA PRO A 246 2.49 8.79 8.02
C PRO A 246 1.50 9.59 8.87
N ASP A 247 1.99 10.37 9.84
CA ASP A 247 1.15 11.10 10.81
C ASP A 247 0.21 12.13 10.15
N ASP A 248 0.59 12.66 8.99
CA ASP A 248 -0.14 13.68 8.23
C ASP A 248 -1.12 13.09 7.20
N LEU A 249 -1.18 11.76 7.04
CA LEU A 249 -2.03 11.11 6.06
C LEU A 249 -3.49 11.04 6.53
N PHE A 250 -4.36 11.85 5.90
CA PHE A 250 -5.81 11.69 5.99
C PHE A 250 -6.37 11.05 4.72
N VAL A 251 -6.97 9.86 4.83
CA VAL A 251 -7.63 9.18 3.70
C VAL A 251 -9.16 9.21 3.92
N PRO A 252 -9.95 9.78 2.99
CA PRO A 252 -11.40 9.73 3.08
C PRO A 252 -11.91 8.29 3.05
N THR A 253 -12.76 7.93 4.02
CA THR A 253 -13.44 6.62 4.00
C THR A 253 -14.46 6.58 2.86
N PRO A 254 -14.47 5.52 2.03
CA PRO A 254 -15.47 5.37 0.98
C PRO A 254 -16.90 5.37 1.55
N PRO A 255 -17.88 5.89 0.80
CA PRO A 255 -19.30 5.77 1.17
C PRO A 255 -19.72 4.31 1.36
N ARG A 256 -20.77 4.09 2.17
CA ARG A 256 -21.30 2.75 2.43
C ARG A 256 -21.79 2.04 1.15
N LYS A 257 -22.31 2.80 0.18
CA LYS A 257 -22.71 2.31 -1.14
C LYS A 257 -22.13 3.27 -2.18
N ILE A 258 -21.43 2.73 -3.17
CA ILE A 258 -20.82 3.53 -4.23
C ILE A 258 -21.85 3.92 -5.28
N THR A 259 -21.80 5.18 -5.73
CA THR A 259 -22.61 5.72 -6.83
C THR A 259 -21.74 5.95 -8.08
N GLU A 260 -22.37 6.14 -9.24
CA GLU A 260 -21.63 6.51 -10.46
C GLU A 260 -20.93 7.87 -10.35
N ALA A 261 -21.46 8.79 -9.54
CA ALA A 261 -20.79 10.07 -9.27
C ALA A 261 -19.48 9.87 -8.49
N ASP A 262 -19.47 8.95 -7.52
CA ASP A 262 -18.25 8.59 -6.78
C ASP A 262 -17.22 7.93 -7.71
N LEU A 263 -17.67 7.03 -8.58
CA LEU A 263 -16.81 6.39 -9.58
C LEU A 263 -16.25 7.40 -10.59
N LEU A 264 -17.06 8.35 -11.05
CA LEU A 264 -16.60 9.41 -11.94
C LEU A 264 -15.53 10.26 -11.27
N ALA A 265 -15.76 10.72 -10.03
CA ALA A 265 -14.79 11.50 -9.28
C ALA A 265 -13.48 10.72 -9.00
N ALA A 266 -13.58 9.41 -8.77
CA ALA A 266 -12.42 8.54 -8.63
C ALA A 266 -11.62 8.44 -9.94
N ARG A 267 -12.30 8.20 -11.07
CA ARG A 267 -11.69 8.15 -12.40
C ARG A 267 -11.01 9.49 -12.76
N GLU A 268 -11.68 10.61 -12.54
CA GLU A 268 -11.12 11.95 -12.74
C GLU A 268 -9.86 12.18 -11.92
N THR A 269 -9.84 11.74 -10.65
CA THR A 269 -8.67 11.86 -9.77
C THR A 269 -7.48 11.04 -10.29
N LEU A 270 -7.72 9.85 -10.84
CA LEU A 270 -6.66 9.02 -11.42
C LEU A 270 -6.15 9.58 -12.75
N VAL A 271 -7.04 10.11 -13.60
CA VAL A 271 -6.65 10.80 -14.83
C VAL A 271 -5.82 12.04 -14.50
N ASP A 272 -6.21 12.81 -13.50
CA ASP A 272 -5.53 14.05 -13.10
C ASP A 272 -4.02 13.88 -12.85
N ILE A 273 -3.62 12.76 -12.24
CA ILE A 273 -2.21 12.48 -11.94
C ILE A 273 -1.49 11.70 -13.06
N LEU A 274 -2.23 11.13 -14.02
CA LEU A 274 -1.68 10.26 -15.08
C LEU A 274 -1.74 10.87 -16.50
N CYS A 275 -2.52 11.94 -16.70
CA CYS A 275 -2.87 12.48 -18.02
C CYS A 275 -1.70 12.99 -18.86
N ASP A 276 -0.59 13.31 -18.20
CA ASP A 276 0.61 13.80 -18.87
C ASP A 276 1.64 12.70 -19.14
N PHE A 277 1.43 11.43 -18.81
CA PHE A 277 2.50 10.44 -19.05
C PHE A 277 2.58 9.92 -20.50
N GLU A 278 1.66 10.33 -21.38
CA GLU A 278 1.61 9.86 -22.77
C GLU A 278 1.64 8.31 -22.84
N LEU A 279 0.84 7.70 -21.97
CA LEU A 279 0.70 6.26 -21.81
C LEU A 279 0.20 5.64 -23.13
N ASP A 280 0.92 4.66 -23.67
CA ASP A 280 0.69 4.07 -24.99
C ASP A 280 0.62 5.11 -26.15
N GLY A 281 1.22 6.30 -25.94
CA GLY A 281 1.24 7.40 -26.90
C GLY A 281 -0.08 8.17 -27.01
N VAL A 282 -0.90 8.14 -25.96
CA VAL A 282 -2.18 8.85 -25.90
C VAL A 282 -1.99 10.24 -25.30
N SER A 283 -2.53 11.27 -25.96
CA SER A 283 -2.46 12.65 -25.47
C SER A 283 -3.30 12.85 -24.21
N ARG A 284 -3.09 13.98 -23.50
CA ARG A 284 -3.90 14.33 -22.32
C ARG A 284 -5.40 14.30 -22.62
N ALA A 285 -5.81 14.98 -23.69
CA ALA A 285 -7.22 15.14 -24.06
C ALA A 285 -7.85 13.79 -24.44
N ASP A 286 -7.09 12.96 -25.19
CA ASP A 286 -7.54 11.64 -25.58
C ASP A 286 -7.61 10.69 -24.38
N LEU A 287 -6.69 10.79 -23.40
CA LEU A 287 -6.77 9.98 -22.18
C LEU A 287 -8.01 10.35 -21.36
N GLU A 288 -8.28 11.64 -21.20
CA GLU A 288 -9.49 12.14 -20.52
C GLU A 288 -10.76 11.62 -21.21
N ALA A 289 -10.82 11.71 -22.55
CA ALA A 289 -11.93 11.18 -23.34
C ALA A 289 -12.09 9.66 -23.18
N ALA A 290 -10.97 8.93 -23.30
CA ALA A 290 -10.95 7.48 -23.25
C ALA A 290 -11.40 6.96 -21.89
N VAL A 291 -10.83 7.48 -20.80
CA VAL A 291 -11.08 6.98 -19.44
C VAL A 291 -12.47 7.36 -18.96
N LEU A 292 -12.93 8.59 -19.22
CA LEU A 292 -14.18 9.12 -18.69
C LEU A 292 -15.39 8.84 -19.57
N ARG A 293 -15.21 8.73 -20.90
CA ARG A 293 -16.30 8.57 -21.87
C ARG A 293 -16.17 7.35 -22.77
N GLY A 294 -15.02 6.66 -22.78
CA GLY A 294 -14.77 5.53 -23.68
C GLY A 294 -14.47 5.94 -25.12
N GLU A 295 -14.14 7.20 -25.36
CA GLU A 295 -13.93 7.78 -26.68
C GLU A 295 -12.42 7.93 -26.98
N GLY A 296 -11.99 7.63 -28.19
CA GLY A 296 -10.61 7.88 -28.61
C GLY A 296 -10.32 7.31 -30.00
N GLU A 297 -9.34 7.89 -30.68
CA GLU A 297 -8.93 7.42 -32.03
C GLU A 297 -8.20 6.08 -31.96
N ARG A 298 -7.39 5.88 -30.90
CA ARG A 298 -6.66 4.65 -30.66
C ARG A 298 -7.50 3.68 -29.84
N VAL A 299 -7.47 2.42 -30.25
CA VAL A 299 -8.18 1.35 -29.55
C VAL A 299 -7.30 0.13 -29.39
N TRP A 300 -7.43 -0.53 -28.26
CA TRP A 300 -6.72 -1.76 -27.91
C TRP A 300 -7.69 -2.90 -27.75
N HIS A 301 -7.23 -4.10 -28.05
CA HIS A 301 -8.00 -5.31 -27.82
C HIS A 301 -8.04 -5.60 -26.32
N SER A 302 -9.13 -6.22 -25.89
CA SER A 302 -9.24 -6.72 -24.53
C SER A 302 -8.37 -7.97 -24.39
N GLY A 303 -7.83 -8.20 -23.19
CA GLY A 303 -6.81 -9.25 -22.98
C GLY A 303 -7.26 -10.66 -23.37
N ASN A 304 -8.54 -10.99 -23.11
CA ASN A 304 -9.13 -12.30 -23.42
C ASN A 304 -10.07 -12.32 -24.64
N ASP A 305 -10.40 -11.17 -25.23
CA ASP A 305 -11.32 -11.10 -26.37
C ASP A 305 -10.82 -10.09 -27.43
N PRO A 306 -10.27 -10.57 -28.57
CA PRO A 306 -9.76 -9.70 -29.62
C PRO A 306 -10.84 -8.91 -30.36
N LEU A 307 -12.12 -9.29 -30.24
CA LEU A 307 -13.24 -8.57 -30.87
C LEU A 307 -13.67 -7.36 -30.03
N VAL A 308 -13.43 -7.40 -28.72
CA VAL A 308 -13.79 -6.31 -27.82
C VAL A 308 -12.65 -5.32 -27.76
N LYS A 309 -12.92 -4.09 -28.21
CA LYS A 309 -11.96 -3.00 -28.24
C LYS A 309 -12.32 -1.92 -27.24
N SER A 310 -11.31 -1.30 -26.65
CA SER A 310 -11.48 -0.13 -25.78
C SER A 310 -10.47 0.95 -26.15
N ALA A 311 -10.91 2.21 -26.04
CA ALA A 311 -10.06 3.38 -26.19
C ALA A 311 -9.21 3.67 -24.93
N VAL A 312 -9.47 3.00 -23.81
CA VAL A 312 -8.68 3.17 -22.58
C VAL A 312 -7.30 2.57 -22.81
N PRO A 313 -6.20 3.29 -22.54
CA PRO A 313 -4.86 2.75 -22.72
C PRO A 313 -4.56 1.60 -21.76
N PRO A 314 -4.06 0.44 -22.23
CA PRO A 314 -3.67 -0.67 -21.35
C PRO A 314 -2.68 -0.26 -20.27
N SER A 315 -1.76 0.66 -20.57
CA SER A 315 -0.75 1.15 -19.63
C SER A 315 -1.34 2.01 -18.52
N PHE A 316 -2.41 2.77 -18.79
CA PHE A 316 -3.16 3.46 -17.75
C PHE A 316 -3.76 2.46 -16.75
N LEU A 317 -4.42 1.42 -17.27
CA LEU A 317 -4.99 0.35 -16.43
C LEU A 317 -3.89 -0.45 -15.71
N GLY A 318 -2.72 -0.62 -16.31
CA GLY A 318 -1.54 -1.24 -15.69
C GLY A 318 -1.05 -0.47 -14.46
N VAL A 319 -0.95 0.86 -14.56
CA VAL A 319 -0.57 1.73 -13.46
C VAL A 319 -1.62 1.70 -12.34
N VAL A 320 -2.91 1.83 -12.69
CA VAL A 320 -4.00 1.77 -11.71
C VAL A 320 -4.06 0.41 -11.03
N GLY A 321 -3.93 -0.69 -11.80
CA GLY A 321 -3.91 -2.05 -11.27
C GLY A 321 -2.77 -2.30 -10.28
N PHE A 322 -1.57 -1.78 -10.56
CA PHE A 322 -0.45 -1.87 -9.61
C PHE A 322 -0.71 -1.08 -8.32
N MET A 323 -1.30 0.12 -8.41
CA MET A 323 -1.68 0.87 -7.20
C MET A 323 -2.78 0.16 -6.42
N LEU A 324 -3.78 -0.42 -7.09
CA LEU A 324 -4.87 -1.18 -6.46
C LEU A 324 -4.35 -2.41 -5.71
N GLU A 325 -3.40 -3.15 -6.29
CA GLU A 325 -2.81 -4.35 -5.70
C GLU A 325 -2.29 -4.10 -4.28
N GLN A 326 -1.64 -2.95 -4.03
CA GLN A 326 -1.17 -2.59 -2.70
C GLN A 326 -2.29 -2.48 -1.65
N LEU A 327 -3.51 -2.10 -2.07
CA LEU A 327 -4.67 -1.91 -1.20
C LEU A 327 -5.46 -3.21 -1.01
N VAL A 328 -5.24 -4.22 -1.85
CA VAL A 328 -6.00 -5.49 -1.83
C VAL A 328 -5.10 -6.72 -1.71
N ARG A 329 -3.82 -6.56 -1.36
CA ARG A 329 -2.87 -7.67 -1.24
C ARG A 329 -3.40 -8.88 -0.43
N PRO A 330 -4.11 -8.71 0.69
CA PRO A 330 -4.68 -9.85 1.45
C PRO A 330 -5.79 -10.60 0.72
N MET A 331 -6.34 -10.06 -0.38
CA MET A 331 -7.34 -10.72 -1.22
C MET A 331 -6.71 -11.56 -2.34
N ILE A 332 -5.40 -11.46 -2.53
CA ILE A 332 -4.68 -12.16 -3.60
C ILE A 332 -3.85 -13.27 -2.94
N ASP A 333 -4.35 -14.49 -3.05
CA ASP A 333 -3.61 -15.68 -2.63
C ASP A 333 -2.71 -16.14 -3.78
N GLY A 334 -1.40 -15.93 -3.63
CA GLY A 334 -0.40 -16.28 -4.63
C GLY A 334 0.47 -15.11 -5.11
N PRO A 335 1.22 -15.32 -6.21
CA PRO A 335 2.17 -14.34 -6.71
C PRO A 335 1.46 -13.17 -7.41
N ILE A 336 2.19 -12.07 -7.53
CA ILE A 336 1.73 -10.86 -8.19
C ILE A 336 2.65 -10.53 -9.37
N MET A 337 2.07 -10.06 -10.47
CA MET A 337 2.86 -9.75 -11.66
C MET A 337 3.64 -8.44 -11.48
N PRO A 338 4.97 -8.44 -11.70
CA PRO A 338 5.76 -7.21 -11.73
C PRO A 338 5.30 -6.22 -12.80
N LEU A 339 5.47 -4.92 -12.52
CA LEU A 339 5.19 -3.85 -13.46
C LEU A 339 6.47 -3.46 -14.21
N LEU A 340 6.47 -3.58 -15.53
CA LEU A 340 7.51 -3.02 -16.40
C LEU A 340 7.07 -1.66 -16.93
N ILE A 341 7.74 -0.60 -16.52
CA ILE A 341 7.67 0.72 -17.15
C ILE A 341 8.72 0.78 -18.26
N SER A 342 8.28 0.50 -19.48
CA SER A 342 9.08 0.56 -20.70
C SER A 342 8.92 1.93 -21.35
N LYS A 343 10.03 2.65 -21.49
CA LYS A 343 10.07 3.91 -22.23
C LYS A 343 10.51 3.66 -23.66
N THR A 344 9.99 4.44 -24.61
CA THR A 344 10.49 4.42 -25.99
C THR A 344 11.62 5.42 -26.23
N ALA A 345 11.88 6.35 -25.30
CA ALA A 345 13.00 7.28 -25.38
C ALA A 345 13.58 7.58 -23.98
N PRO A 346 14.87 7.94 -23.87
CA PRO A 346 15.44 8.45 -22.64
C PRO A 346 14.67 9.68 -22.12
N ARG A 347 14.65 9.86 -20.80
CA ARG A 347 13.99 11.00 -20.14
C ARG A 347 12.49 11.17 -20.44
N ALA A 348 11.81 10.11 -20.89
CA ALA A 348 10.35 10.06 -21.10
C ALA A 348 9.48 10.09 -19.83
N GLY A 349 10.06 10.29 -18.63
CA GLY A 349 9.29 10.37 -17.38
C GLY A 349 9.07 9.05 -16.63
N GLY A 350 9.70 7.93 -17.01
CA GLY A 350 9.52 6.64 -16.32
C GLY A 350 9.87 6.65 -14.82
N GLY A 351 11.00 7.27 -14.45
CA GLY A 351 11.35 7.45 -13.03
C GLY A 351 10.39 8.40 -12.29
N LEU A 352 9.79 9.37 -13.00
CA LEU A 352 8.75 10.23 -12.44
C LEU A 352 7.46 9.44 -12.18
N LEU A 353 7.01 8.61 -13.12
CA LEU A 353 5.84 7.74 -12.95
C LEU A 353 6.04 6.78 -11.76
N ALA A 354 7.19 6.12 -11.69
CA ALA A 354 7.53 5.24 -10.57
C ALA A 354 7.54 5.98 -9.24
N SER A 355 8.01 7.24 -9.20
CA SER A 355 7.95 8.06 -7.99
C SER A 355 6.51 8.42 -7.60
N VAL A 356 5.64 8.74 -8.56
CA VAL A 356 4.21 9.01 -8.30
C VAL A 356 3.52 7.79 -7.71
N ILE A 357 3.67 6.62 -8.32
CA ILE A 357 3.10 5.35 -7.84
C ILE A 357 3.54 5.08 -6.41
N GLN A 358 4.85 5.14 -6.13
CA GLN A 358 5.40 4.91 -4.79
C GLN A 358 4.91 5.93 -3.77
N THR A 359 4.85 7.22 -4.11
CA THR A 359 4.33 8.25 -3.22
C THR A 359 2.87 8.00 -2.88
N VAL A 360 2.04 7.57 -3.83
CA VAL A 360 0.63 7.24 -3.56
C VAL A 360 0.52 6.11 -2.53
N VAL A 361 1.12 4.95 -2.80
CA VAL A 361 0.89 3.75 -1.98
C VAL A 361 1.75 3.69 -0.72
N ARG A 362 3.00 4.18 -0.77
CA ARG A 362 3.96 4.10 0.34
C ARG A 362 4.19 5.44 1.06
N GLY A 363 3.99 6.57 0.37
CA GLY A 363 4.34 7.90 0.87
C GLY A 363 5.84 8.24 0.78
N SER A 364 6.68 7.29 0.36
CA SER A 364 8.12 7.47 0.19
C SER A 364 8.62 6.76 -1.06
N VAL A 365 9.72 7.24 -1.63
CA VAL A 365 10.33 6.70 -2.86
C VAL A 365 11.62 5.97 -2.50
N SER A 366 11.81 4.76 -3.04
CA SER A 366 13.03 3.97 -2.89
C SER A 366 13.33 3.24 -4.18
N VAL A 367 14.52 3.46 -4.73
CA VAL A 367 14.99 2.83 -5.98
C VAL A 367 16.32 2.13 -5.73
N ARG A 368 16.51 0.97 -6.36
CA ARG A 368 17.73 0.17 -6.26
C ARG A 368 18.26 -0.14 -7.66
N PRO A 369 19.59 -0.21 -7.87
CA PRO A 369 20.13 -0.76 -9.10
C PRO A 369 19.91 -2.27 -9.15
N LEU A 370 19.64 -2.83 -10.33
CA LEU A 370 19.61 -4.27 -10.53
C LEU A 370 21.03 -4.77 -10.82
N SER A 371 21.59 -5.68 -10.00
CA SER A 371 22.89 -6.27 -10.30
C SER A 371 22.80 -7.17 -11.54
N MET A 372 23.86 -7.13 -12.34
CA MET A 372 24.01 -7.92 -13.56
C MET A 372 24.57 -9.33 -13.30
N LYS A 373 25.18 -9.56 -12.13
CA LYS A 373 25.67 -10.89 -11.74
C LYS A 373 24.59 -11.60 -10.95
N GLU A 374 24.22 -12.81 -11.36
CA GLU A 374 23.13 -13.58 -10.75
C GLU A 374 23.31 -13.76 -9.23
N GLU A 375 24.52 -14.08 -8.79
CA GLU A 375 24.81 -14.28 -7.37
C GLU A 375 24.67 -13.00 -6.54
N GLU A 376 25.10 -11.86 -7.08
CA GLU A 376 24.94 -10.56 -6.40
C GLU A 376 23.46 -10.11 -6.42
N ARG A 377 22.76 -10.37 -7.52
CA ARG A 377 21.31 -10.09 -7.68
C ARG A 377 20.49 -10.87 -6.66
N ARG A 378 20.74 -12.18 -6.54
CA ARG A 378 20.11 -13.07 -5.56
C ARG A 378 20.26 -12.54 -4.14
N LYS A 379 21.49 -12.19 -3.74
CA LYS A 379 21.79 -11.59 -2.43
C LYS A 379 21.05 -10.28 -2.19
N ALA A 380 21.05 -9.38 -3.17
CA ALA A 380 20.42 -8.09 -3.07
C ALA A 380 18.89 -8.21 -2.92
N VAL A 381 18.25 -9.12 -3.66
CA VAL A 381 16.81 -9.33 -3.59
C VAL A 381 16.41 -9.94 -2.26
N ILE A 382 17.10 -11.00 -1.80
CA ILE A 382 16.82 -11.64 -0.51
C ILE A 382 17.00 -10.65 0.65
N SER A 383 18.04 -9.82 0.60
CA SER A 383 18.24 -8.75 1.58
C SER A 383 17.08 -7.74 1.57
N ALA A 384 16.56 -7.38 0.40
CA ALA A 384 15.41 -6.49 0.30
C ALA A 384 14.12 -7.14 0.86
N LEU A 385 13.85 -8.40 0.53
CA LEU A 385 12.70 -9.13 1.05
C LEU A 385 12.73 -9.28 2.58
N ARG A 386 13.90 -9.61 3.14
CA ARG A 386 14.09 -9.72 4.60
C ARG A 386 13.92 -8.40 5.34
N SER A 387 14.01 -7.26 4.65
CA SER A 387 13.72 -5.94 5.25
C SER A 387 12.23 -5.63 5.37
N GLY A 388 11.35 -6.49 4.84
CA GLY A 388 9.90 -6.29 4.88
C GLY A 388 9.40 -5.16 3.97
N THR A 389 10.15 -4.82 2.92
CA THR A 389 9.74 -3.76 1.97
C THR A 389 8.49 -4.19 1.19
N SER A 390 7.51 -3.30 1.04
CA SER A 390 6.30 -3.60 0.27
C SER A 390 6.51 -3.51 -1.24
N ILE A 391 7.48 -2.70 -1.70
CA ILE A 391 7.82 -2.51 -3.11
C ILE A 391 9.34 -2.55 -3.30
N VAL A 392 9.78 -3.25 -4.34
CA VAL A 392 11.15 -3.24 -4.84
C VAL A 392 11.15 -2.62 -6.24
N VAL A 393 11.90 -1.53 -6.39
CA VAL A 393 12.01 -0.80 -7.66
C VAL A 393 13.42 -0.92 -8.22
N TRP A 394 13.51 -1.39 -9.46
CA TRP A 394 14.73 -1.39 -10.25
C TRP A 394 14.64 -0.38 -11.37
N ASP A 395 15.52 0.61 -11.36
CA ASP A 395 15.65 1.61 -12.42
C ASP A 395 16.93 1.39 -13.22
N ASN A 396 16.96 1.98 -14.42
CA ASN A 396 18.05 1.88 -15.40
C ASN A 396 18.38 0.43 -15.76
N LEU A 397 17.34 -0.34 -16.08
CA LEU A 397 17.53 -1.66 -16.68
C LEU A 397 18.35 -1.56 -17.97
N PRO A 398 19.19 -2.58 -18.27
CA PRO A 398 20.05 -2.58 -19.44
C PRO A 398 19.22 -2.50 -20.74
N GLU A 399 19.62 -1.62 -21.65
CA GLU A 399 18.95 -1.44 -22.95
C GLU A 399 19.39 -2.51 -23.96
N ARG A 400 20.68 -2.91 -23.93
CA ARG A 400 21.30 -3.79 -24.93
C ARG A 400 21.53 -5.22 -24.48
N ARG A 401 21.33 -5.50 -23.19
CA ARG A 401 21.63 -6.82 -22.63
C ARG A 401 20.37 -7.43 -22.08
N THR A 402 20.01 -8.59 -22.61
CA THR A 402 18.86 -9.38 -22.14
C THR A 402 18.97 -9.62 -20.64
N VAL A 403 17.95 -9.17 -19.92
CA VAL A 403 17.74 -9.53 -18.53
C VAL A 403 17.23 -10.96 -18.53
N ASP A 404 18.13 -11.88 -18.20
CA ASP A 404 17.84 -13.29 -17.99
C ASP A 404 18.28 -13.67 -16.57
N SER A 405 17.35 -14.22 -15.80
CA SER A 405 17.56 -14.51 -14.39
C SER A 405 16.60 -15.60 -13.91
N PRO A 406 17.09 -16.83 -13.71
CA PRO A 406 16.33 -17.87 -13.03
C PRO A 406 15.85 -17.41 -11.65
N THR A 407 16.65 -16.63 -10.93
CA THR A 407 16.26 -16.08 -9.62
C THR A 407 15.01 -15.19 -9.73
N LEU A 408 14.98 -14.23 -10.66
CA LEU A 408 13.80 -13.38 -10.85
C LEU A 408 12.60 -14.18 -11.37
N ALA A 409 12.81 -15.16 -12.25
CA ALA A 409 11.73 -15.99 -12.77
C ALA A 409 11.02 -16.77 -11.66
N THR A 410 11.78 -17.36 -10.73
CA THR A 410 11.27 -18.02 -9.52
C THR A 410 10.60 -17.02 -8.60
N LEU A 411 11.25 -15.90 -8.28
CA LEU A 411 10.70 -14.88 -7.37
C LEU A 411 9.36 -14.32 -7.85
N PHE A 412 9.17 -14.13 -9.15
CA PHE A 412 7.94 -13.57 -9.69
C PHE A 412 6.78 -14.56 -9.68
N THR A 413 7.02 -15.87 -9.56
CA THR A 413 5.97 -16.90 -9.64
C THR A 413 5.79 -17.72 -8.38
N GLU A 414 6.77 -17.73 -7.49
CA GLU A 414 6.72 -18.50 -6.24
C GLU A 414 6.42 -17.55 -5.07
N GLY A 415 5.51 -17.98 -4.17
CA GLY A 415 5.17 -17.21 -2.98
C GLY A 415 6.27 -17.21 -1.91
N THR A 416 7.20 -18.16 -2.01
CA THR A 416 8.25 -18.38 -1.03
C THR A 416 9.52 -18.86 -1.73
N VAL A 417 10.67 -18.31 -1.34
CA VAL A 417 11.99 -18.70 -1.84
C VAL A 417 12.85 -19.20 -0.69
N ILE A 418 13.48 -20.36 -0.87
CA ILE A 418 14.44 -20.94 0.06
C ILE A 418 15.85 -20.67 -0.47
N ASP A 419 16.71 -20.09 0.36
CA ASP A 419 18.12 -19.89 0.02
C ASP A 419 19.05 -20.05 1.24
N ARG A 420 20.32 -20.36 1.01
CA ARG A 420 21.37 -20.46 2.03
C ARG A 420 21.94 -19.09 2.35
N LEU A 421 22.02 -18.76 3.64
CA LEU A 421 22.71 -17.57 4.12
C LEU A 421 24.20 -17.59 3.75
N LEU A 422 24.76 -16.40 3.50
CA LEU A 422 26.20 -16.27 3.31
C LEU A 422 26.95 -16.60 4.59
N SER A 423 28.11 -17.25 4.45
CA SER A 423 29.06 -17.58 5.53
C SER A 423 28.55 -18.53 6.63
N THR A 424 27.34 -19.07 6.50
CA THR A 424 26.76 -20.06 7.42
C THR A 424 26.07 -21.17 6.61
N ASN A 425 25.85 -22.35 7.19
CA ASN A 425 25.15 -23.46 6.52
C ASN A 425 23.62 -23.36 6.66
N ASP A 426 23.10 -22.23 7.13
CA ASP A 426 21.68 -22.08 7.49
C ASP A 426 20.84 -21.72 6.25
N GLU A 427 19.82 -22.54 5.98
CA GLU A 427 18.80 -22.24 4.96
C GLU A 427 17.75 -21.29 5.55
N VAL A 428 17.40 -20.26 4.80
CA VAL A 428 16.37 -19.27 5.13
C VAL A 428 15.28 -19.34 4.09
N GLU A 429 14.07 -19.46 4.60
CA GLU A 429 12.85 -19.36 3.84
C GLU A 429 12.32 -17.92 3.90
N VAL A 430 12.13 -17.28 2.75
CA VAL A 430 11.69 -15.89 2.64
C VAL A 430 10.43 -15.80 1.78
N ASP A 431 9.38 -15.17 2.30
CA ASP A 431 8.16 -14.93 1.51
C ASP A 431 8.34 -13.76 0.54
N VAL A 432 7.77 -13.93 -0.65
CA VAL A 432 7.70 -12.88 -1.67
C VAL A 432 6.40 -12.10 -1.49
N SER A 433 6.37 -11.26 -0.46
CA SER A 433 5.22 -10.41 -0.14
C SER A 433 5.27 -9.02 -0.80
N CYS A 434 6.37 -8.67 -1.47
CA CYS A 434 6.56 -7.36 -2.09
C CYS A 434 6.20 -7.34 -3.58
N SER A 435 5.91 -6.14 -4.09
CA SER A 435 5.68 -5.89 -5.52
C SER A 435 6.93 -5.39 -6.22
N PHE A 436 7.13 -5.84 -7.45
CA PHE A 436 8.30 -5.49 -8.24
C PHE A 436 7.93 -4.47 -9.32
N MET A 437 8.73 -3.42 -9.43
CA MET A 437 8.61 -2.43 -10.49
C MET A 437 9.95 -2.30 -11.20
N LEU A 438 9.93 -2.44 -12.52
CA LEU A 438 11.09 -2.46 -13.40
C LEU A 438 11.00 -1.28 -14.35
N ILE A 439 12.09 -0.55 -14.54
CA ILE A 439 12.10 0.66 -15.38
C ILE A 439 13.28 0.59 -16.34
N GLY A 440 13.01 0.77 -17.63
CA GLY A 440 14.05 0.77 -18.65
C GLY A 440 13.61 1.47 -19.93
N ASN A 441 14.56 1.71 -20.82
CA ASN A 441 14.30 2.08 -22.20
C ASN A 441 14.26 0.78 -23.01
N ARG A 442 13.05 0.27 -23.26
CA ARG A 442 12.80 -1.02 -23.92
C ARG A 442 13.76 -2.16 -23.53
N PRO A 443 13.89 -2.47 -22.23
CA PRO A 443 14.83 -3.48 -21.79
C PRO A 443 14.44 -4.86 -22.35
N PRO A 444 15.36 -5.60 -22.99
CA PRO A 444 15.10 -6.95 -23.45
C PRO A 444 15.06 -7.92 -22.26
N PHE A 445 14.11 -8.85 -22.28
CA PHE A 445 13.95 -9.92 -21.28
C PHE A 445 13.99 -11.29 -21.95
N SER A 446 14.35 -12.32 -21.18
CA SER A 446 14.19 -13.71 -21.64
C SER A 446 12.71 -14.05 -21.85
N ALA A 447 12.44 -15.07 -22.67
CA ALA A 447 11.07 -15.52 -22.96
C ALA A 447 10.29 -15.85 -21.66
N GLU A 448 10.97 -16.46 -20.68
CA GLU A 448 10.40 -16.75 -19.38
C GLU A 448 9.93 -15.47 -18.66
N LEU A 449 10.82 -14.48 -18.51
CA LEU A 449 10.49 -13.26 -17.77
C LEU A 449 9.42 -12.44 -18.49
N THR A 450 9.48 -12.38 -19.82
CA THR A 450 8.51 -11.71 -20.68
C THR A 450 7.07 -12.16 -20.38
N GLU A 451 6.85 -13.43 -20.04
CA GLU A 451 5.51 -13.96 -19.75
C GLU A 451 4.97 -13.57 -18.37
N ARG A 452 5.80 -13.02 -17.48
CA ARG A 452 5.44 -12.70 -16.10
C ARG A 452 5.20 -11.20 -15.85
N LEU A 453 5.41 -10.35 -16.86
CA LEU A 453 5.39 -8.89 -16.70
C LEU A 453 4.06 -8.26 -17.13
N ASN A 454 3.64 -7.26 -16.37
CA ASN A 454 2.66 -6.26 -16.78
C ASN A 454 3.36 -5.13 -17.53
N LEU A 455 2.97 -4.84 -18.77
CA LEU A 455 3.58 -3.76 -19.56
C LEU A 455 2.89 -2.40 -19.36
N VAL A 456 3.69 -1.39 -19.01
CA VAL A 456 3.34 0.04 -19.08
C VAL A 456 4.31 0.71 -20.05
N GLU A 457 3.78 1.24 -21.15
CA GLU A 457 4.56 1.95 -22.16
C GLU A 457 4.43 3.46 -22.00
N LEU A 458 5.59 4.14 -21.98
CA LEU A 458 5.69 5.58 -22.12
C LEU A 458 6.20 5.89 -23.52
N VAL A 459 5.34 6.48 -24.35
CA VAL A 459 5.63 6.78 -25.76
C VAL A 459 5.52 8.29 -25.96
N PRO A 460 6.65 9.03 -25.82
CA PRO A 460 6.60 10.48 -25.97
C PRO A 460 6.07 10.92 -27.33
N GLN A 461 5.16 11.88 -27.32
CA GLN A 461 4.57 12.50 -28.51
C GLN A 461 5.41 13.69 -29.01
N THR A 462 6.71 13.67 -28.69
CA THR A 462 7.71 14.69 -29.03
C THR A 462 9.09 14.03 -29.20
N ASP A 463 9.91 14.62 -30.06
CA ASP A 463 11.30 14.23 -30.32
C ASP A 463 12.24 14.63 -29.17
N LYS A 464 11.83 15.60 -28.34
CA LYS A 464 12.59 16.07 -27.16
C LYS A 464 11.80 15.89 -25.85
N PRO A 465 11.64 14.66 -25.33
CA PRO A 465 10.81 14.39 -24.15
C PRO A 465 11.25 15.16 -22.90
N ALA A 466 12.56 15.39 -22.77
CA ALA A 466 13.14 16.09 -21.62
C ALA A 466 12.77 17.58 -21.55
N GLU A 467 12.37 18.19 -22.67
CA GLU A 467 12.05 19.62 -22.78
C GLU A 467 10.53 19.87 -22.70
N ARG A 468 9.73 18.83 -22.44
CA ARG A 468 8.28 18.95 -22.45
C ARG A 468 7.79 19.86 -21.31
N THR A 469 7.07 20.91 -21.70
CA THR A 469 6.42 21.86 -20.80
C THR A 469 4.91 21.64 -20.77
N GLY A 470 4.19 22.43 -19.95
CA GLY A 470 2.73 22.44 -19.95
C GLY A 470 2.06 21.30 -19.18
N TRP A 471 2.79 20.58 -18.31
CA TRP A 471 2.20 19.64 -17.36
C TRP A 471 1.05 20.30 -16.59
N LYS A 472 -0.04 19.55 -16.38
CA LYS A 472 -1.23 20.02 -15.65
C LYS A 472 -0.87 20.52 -14.26
N HIS A 473 0.09 19.82 -13.63
CA HIS A 473 0.67 20.18 -12.33
C HIS A 473 2.13 20.54 -12.52
N ALA A 474 2.49 21.80 -12.25
CA ALA A 474 3.87 22.30 -12.39
C ALA A 474 4.89 21.48 -11.58
N SER A 475 4.49 21.00 -10.40
CA SER A 475 5.22 20.00 -9.63
C SER A 475 4.29 18.84 -9.30
N LEU A 476 4.23 17.84 -10.19
CA LEU A 476 3.39 16.67 -9.99
C LEU A 476 3.76 15.91 -8.70
N ARG A 477 5.04 15.84 -8.32
CA ARG A 477 5.47 15.18 -7.08
C ARG A 477 4.90 15.85 -5.84
N ALA A 478 4.97 17.19 -5.78
CA ALA A 478 4.41 17.95 -4.65
C ALA A 478 2.89 17.80 -4.62
N TYR A 479 2.22 17.94 -5.77
CA TYR A 479 0.78 17.78 -5.88
C TYR A 479 0.32 16.39 -5.39
N VAL A 480 0.99 15.31 -5.82
CA VAL A 480 0.67 13.94 -5.40
C VAL A 480 0.91 13.73 -3.91
N ALA A 481 1.98 14.29 -3.34
CA ALA A 481 2.24 14.20 -1.89
C ALA A 481 1.14 14.92 -1.09
N GLU A 482 0.79 16.14 -1.48
CA GLU A 482 -0.26 16.96 -0.83
C GLU A 482 -1.67 16.34 -0.98
N ASN A 483 -1.94 15.68 -2.11
CA ASN A 483 -3.24 15.09 -2.42
C ASN A 483 -3.27 13.57 -2.24
N ARG A 484 -2.24 12.98 -1.61
CA ARG A 484 -2.08 11.53 -1.44
C ARG A 484 -3.34 10.87 -0.87
N GLY A 485 -3.90 11.48 0.17
CA GLY A 485 -5.13 11.02 0.81
C GLY A 485 -6.33 10.92 -0.12
N ARG A 486 -6.53 11.94 -0.96
CA ARG A 486 -7.60 11.97 -1.98
C ARG A 486 -7.40 10.88 -3.03
N ILE A 487 -6.16 10.67 -3.48
CA ILE A 487 -5.84 9.65 -4.49
C ILE A 487 -6.08 8.24 -3.94
N LEU A 488 -5.63 7.97 -2.70
CA LEU A 488 -5.93 6.71 -2.02
C LEU A 488 -7.45 6.51 -1.83
N GLY A 489 -8.18 7.57 -1.47
CA GLY A 489 -9.64 7.53 -1.38
C GLY A 489 -10.31 7.12 -2.70
N ALA A 490 -9.84 7.66 -3.84
CA ALA A 490 -10.32 7.28 -5.17
C ALA A 490 -10.09 5.78 -5.46
N LEU A 491 -8.91 5.25 -5.12
CA LEU A 491 -8.62 3.82 -5.28
C LEU A 491 -9.50 2.94 -4.39
N LEU A 492 -9.71 3.33 -3.12
CA LEU A 492 -10.59 2.62 -2.20
C LEU A 492 -12.06 2.59 -2.69
N VAL A 493 -12.53 3.66 -3.34
CA VAL A 493 -13.85 3.69 -3.98
C VAL A 493 -13.97 2.63 -5.09
N LEU A 494 -12.94 2.45 -5.91
CA LEU A 494 -12.95 1.41 -6.95
C LEU A 494 -13.05 0.01 -6.35
N VAL A 495 -12.24 -0.28 -5.32
CA VAL A 495 -12.29 -1.58 -4.61
C VAL A 495 -13.65 -1.79 -3.96
N LYS A 496 -14.18 -0.78 -3.27
CA LYS A 496 -15.47 -0.85 -2.58
C LYS A 496 -16.63 -1.14 -3.54
N ASN A 497 -16.62 -0.53 -4.72
CA ASN A 497 -17.62 -0.78 -5.75
C ASN A 497 -17.61 -2.24 -6.23
N TRP A 498 -16.42 -2.82 -6.43
CA TRP A 498 -16.29 -4.23 -6.79
C TRP A 498 -16.78 -5.16 -5.67
N LEU A 499 -16.48 -4.83 -4.41
CA LEU A 499 -17.02 -5.54 -3.25
C LEU A 499 -18.55 -5.45 -3.18
N ASP A 500 -19.14 -4.27 -3.42
CA ASP A 500 -20.59 -4.05 -3.43
C ASP A 500 -21.31 -4.82 -4.54
N LYS A 501 -20.62 -5.07 -5.66
CA LYS A 501 -21.12 -5.91 -6.76
C LYS A 501 -20.96 -7.41 -6.50
N GLY A 502 -20.44 -7.81 -5.34
CA GLY A 502 -20.28 -9.22 -4.97
C GLY A 502 -19.03 -9.88 -5.55
N ARG A 503 -17.97 -9.11 -5.80
CA ARG A 503 -16.67 -9.59 -6.30
C ARG A 503 -16.75 -10.34 -7.64
N PRO A 504 -17.41 -9.80 -8.67
CA PRO A 504 -17.51 -10.47 -9.96
C PRO A 504 -16.12 -10.75 -10.54
N SER A 505 -15.94 -11.94 -11.11
CA SER A 505 -14.75 -12.27 -11.89
C SER A 505 -14.69 -11.43 -13.17
N PRO A 506 -13.50 -11.03 -13.63
CA PRO A 506 -13.35 -10.30 -14.88
C PRO A 506 -13.77 -11.15 -16.07
N ARG A 507 -14.31 -10.47 -17.08
CA ARG A 507 -14.68 -11.05 -18.37
C ARG A 507 -13.59 -10.86 -19.42
N TYR A 508 -12.83 -9.78 -19.33
CA TYR A 508 -11.96 -9.27 -20.39
C TYR A 508 -10.48 -9.30 -20.03
N ALA A 509 -10.13 -9.19 -18.75
CA ALA A 509 -8.76 -9.33 -18.27
C ALA A 509 -8.17 -10.69 -18.69
N PRO A 510 -6.89 -10.76 -19.11
CA PRO A 510 -6.32 -12.00 -19.60
C PRO A 510 -6.13 -13.02 -18.49
N THR A 511 -6.30 -14.30 -18.82
CA THR A 511 -5.92 -15.40 -17.92
C THR A 511 -4.43 -15.68 -18.10
N ILE A 512 -3.64 -15.44 -17.05
CA ILE A 512 -2.19 -15.65 -17.07
C ILE A 512 -1.86 -16.73 -16.05
N GLY A 513 -1.23 -17.81 -16.52
CA GLY A 513 -0.88 -18.96 -15.68
C GLY A 513 -0.05 -18.54 -14.46
N ARG A 514 -0.38 -19.11 -13.29
CA ARG A 514 0.16 -18.77 -11.96
C ARG A 514 -0.26 -17.43 -11.37
N PHE A 515 -0.90 -16.55 -12.15
CA PHE A 515 -1.39 -15.24 -11.71
C PHE A 515 -2.92 -15.14 -11.79
N GLU A 516 -3.62 -16.27 -11.72
CA GLU A 516 -5.07 -16.37 -11.88
C GLU A 516 -5.80 -15.55 -10.80
N GLU A 517 -5.38 -15.65 -9.54
CA GLU A 517 -5.99 -14.86 -8.45
C GLU A 517 -5.67 -13.37 -8.57
N TYR A 518 -4.44 -13.02 -8.95
CA TYR A 518 -4.06 -11.63 -9.23
C TYR A 518 -4.92 -11.04 -10.35
N THR A 519 -5.04 -11.74 -11.47
CA THR A 519 -5.84 -11.29 -12.63
C THR A 519 -7.33 -11.24 -12.30
N ARG A 520 -7.84 -12.19 -11.52
CA ARG A 520 -9.23 -12.21 -11.03
C ARG A 520 -9.55 -10.98 -10.17
N VAL A 521 -8.71 -10.67 -9.19
CA VAL A 521 -8.96 -9.54 -8.27
C VAL A 521 -8.77 -8.21 -8.98
N ILE A 522 -7.61 -7.98 -9.60
CA ILE A 522 -7.29 -6.69 -10.21
C ILE A 522 -8.15 -6.44 -11.45
N GLY A 523 -8.29 -7.43 -12.33
CA GLY A 523 -9.17 -7.34 -13.50
C GLY A 523 -10.62 -7.10 -13.09
N GLY A 524 -11.11 -7.81 -12.07
CA GLY A 524 -12.47 -7.63 -11.56
C GLY A 524 -12.72 -6.21 -11.04
N ILE A 525 -11.76 -5.62 -10.31
CA ILE A 525 -11.87 -4.24 -9.83
C ILE A 525 -11.86 -3.24 -10.99
N LEU A 526 -10.95 -3.42 -11.97
CA LEU A 526 -10.84 -2.53 -13.12
C LEU A 526 -12.11 -2.55 -13.99
N GLU A 527 -12.63 -3.73 -14.32
CA GLU A 527 -13.86 -3.86 -15.11
C GLU A 527 -15.10 -3.38 -14.34
N ALA A 528 -15.12 -3.51 -13.01
CA ALA A 528 -16.19 -2.95 -12.20
C ALA A 528 -16.16 -1.42 -12.13
N ALA A 529 -14.99 -0.80 -12.30
CA ALA A 529 -14.76 0.64 -12.21
C ALA A 529 -15.24 1.43 -13.43
N GLY A 530 -15.34 0.80 -14.60
CA GLY A 530 -15.90 1.39 -15.81
C GLY A 530 -16.16 0.35 -16.89
N GLU A 531 -17.31 0.44 -17.58
CA GLU A 531 -17.69 -0.50 -18.64
C GLU A 531 -16.70 -0.52 -19.82
N ASN A 532 -15.97 0.58 -20.02
CA ASN A 532 -14.93 0.76 -21.03
C ASN A 532 -13.52 0.32 -20.57
N TRP A 533 -13.31 -0.09 -19.31
CA TRP A 533 -11.99 -0.43 -18.77
C TRP A 533 -11.60 -1.89 -19.06
N THR A 534 -11.68 -2.31 -20.33
CA THR A 534 -11.54 -3.72 -20.74
C THR A 534 -10.20 -4.08 -21.37
N SER A 535 -9.35 -3.08 -21.66
CA SER A 535 -8.09 -3.22 -22.39
C SER A 535 -6.87 -3.53 -21.52
N TRP A 536 -7.04 -3.82 -20.23
CA TRP A 536 -5.90 -4.10 -19.35
C TRP A 536 -5.08 -5.27 -19.90
N GLN A 537 -3.76 -5.09 -19.97
CA GLN A 537 -2.81 -6.01 -20.62
C GLN A 537 -3.01 -6.24 -22.13
N GLY A 538 -3.83 -5.45 -22.81
CA GLY A 538 -4.04 -5.53 -24.27
C GLY A 538 -2.81 -5.19 -25.13
N ASN A 539 -1.75 -4.66 -24.52
CA ASN A 539 -0.46 -4.37 -25.16
C ASN A 539 0.62 -5.45 -24.88
N ARG A 540 0.30 -6.52 -24.14
CA ARG A 540 1.28 -7.49 -23.65
C ARG A 540 2.06 -8.20 -24.77
N ASP A 541 1.47 -8.39 -25.94
CA ASP A 541 2.17 -8.98 -27.10
C ASP A 541 3.40 -8.17 -27.54
N LYS A 542 3.46 -6.87 -27.21
CA LYS A 542 4.63 -6.04 -27.48
C LYS A 542 5.84 -6.42 -26.64
N LEU A 543 5.68 -7.07 -25.49
CA LEU A 543 6.80 -7.59 -24.70
C LEU A 543 7.66 -8.56 -25.52
N LYS A 544 7.03 -9.36 -26.40
CA LYS A 544 7.72 -10.27 -27.33
C LYS A 544 8.40 -9.54 -28.49
N ALA A 545 7.93 -8.35 -28.85
CA ALA A 545 8.44 -7.57 -29.97
C ALA A 545 9.72 -6.79 -29.65
N VAL A 546 9.99 -6.51 -28.36
CA VAL A 546 11.15 -5.75 -27.87
C VAL A 546 12.43 -6.61 -27.79
N ALA A 547 12.32 -7.93 -27.76
CA ALA A 547 13.45 -8.86 -27.66
C ALA A 547 14.34 -8.95 -28.93
N ALA A 548 14.20 -8.01 -29.86
CA ALA A 548 14.88 -8.03 -31.15
C ALA A 548 15.44 -6.64 -31.51
N ASP A 549 16.69 -6.46 -31.09
CA ASP A 549 17.76 -5.60 -31.60
C ASP A 549 17.67 -4.07 -31.54
N ASP A 550 18.88 -3.55 -31.31
CA ASP A 550 19.39 -2.19 -31.16
C ASP A 550 18.81 -1.17 -32.14
N THR A 551 18.52 0.04 -31.67
CA THR A 551 18.28 1.19 -32.55
C THR A 551 19.08 2.39 -32.07
N GLY A 552 20.20 2.68 -32.77
CA GLY A 552 21.08 3.83 -32.57
C GLY A 552 20.71 5.07 -33.41
N ASP A 553 21.57 6.11 -33.39
CA ASP A 553 21.29 7.45 -33.94
C ASP A 553 21.10 7.50 -35.48
N ASN A 554 21.64 6.53 -36.23
CA ASN A 554 21.59 6.48 -37.71
C ASN A 554 20.21 6.15 -38.29
N TRP A 555 19.22 5.81 -37.44
CA TRP A 555 17.84 5.66 -37.87
C TRP A 555 17.21 6.99 -38.31
N MET A 556 17.66 8.12 -37.77
CA MET A 556 17.15 9.43 -38.15
C MET A 556 17.50 9.77 -39.60
N ASP A 557 18.70 9.38 -40.04
CA ASP A 557 19.16 9.55 -41.41
C ASP A 557 18.32 8.69 -42.37
N LEU A 558 18.06 7.43 -42.01
CA LEU A 558 17.24 6.53 -42.82
C LEU A 558 15.79 7.04 -42.95
N LEU A 559 15.18 7.49 -41.86
CA LEU A 559 13.81 8.02 -41.91
C LEU A 559 13.75 9.33 -42.73
N SER A 560 14.80 10.15 -42.69
CA SER A 560 14.91 11.37 -43.50
C SER A 560 15.07 11.05 -45.00
N ALA A 561 15.94 10.08 -45.34
CA ALA A 561 16.10 9.59 -46.70
C ALA A 561 14.80 8.98 -47.26
N TRP A 562 14.12 8.15 -46.47
CA TRP A 562 12.81 7.61 -46.83
C TRP A 562 11.78 8.72 -47.10
N ALA A 563 11.67 9.70 -46.20
CA ALA A 563 10.73 10.81 -46.38
C ALA A 563 11.07 11.65 -47.63
N ALA A 564 12.35 11.85 -47.94
CA ALA A 564 12.80 12.57 -49.12
C ALA A 564 12.47 11.83 -50.43
N GLU A 565 12.63 10.50 -50.46
CA GLU A 565 12.41 9.69 -51.66
C GLU A 565 10.92 9.37 -51.90
N ARG A 566 10.19 8.97 -50.86
CA ARG A 566 8.79 8.48 -50.99
C ARG A 566 7.75 9.46 -50.45
N GLY A 567 8.15 10.49 -49.72
CA GLY A 567 7.23 11.38 -49.00
C GLY A 567 6.69 10.76 -47.71
N ILE A 568 5.73 11.46 -47.09
CA ILE A 568 5.08 11.06 -45.83
C ILE A 568 3.60 10.69 -46.05
N GLY A 569 2.97 10.05 -45.07
CA GLY A 569 1.59 9.59 -45.13
C GLY A 569 1.39 8.35 -46.00
N GLU A 570 0.12 8.05 -46.32
CA GLU A 570 -0.26 6.80 -47.00
C GLU A 570 0.37 6.62 -48.39
N SER A 571 0.65 7.72 -49.09
CA SER A 571 1.33 7.71 -50.39
C SER A 571 2.82 7.36 -50.30
N GLY A 572 3.44 7.58 -49.14
CA GLY A 572 4.86 7.31 -48.89
C GLY A 572 5.13 5.98 -48.21
N LYS A 573 4.16 5.05 -48.16
CA LYS A 573 4.34 3.75 -47.53
C LYS A 573 5.41 2.92 -48.25
N ILE A 574 6.16 2.14 -47.49
CA ILE A 574 7.31 1.40 -48.01
C ILE A 574 7.48 0.07 -47.28
N GLU A 575 7.93 -0.99 -47.95
CA GLU A 575 8.23 -2.26 -47.30
C GLU A 575 9.67 -2.31 -46.77
N SER A 576 9.95 -3.20 -45.79
CA SER A 576 11.28 -3.30 -45.17
C SER A 576 12.41 -3.54 -46.18
N HIS A 577 12.16 -4.25 -47.28
CA HIS A 577 13.20 -4.55 -48.27
C HIS A 577 13.65 -3.31 -49.04
N GLU A 578 12.71 -2.43 -49.41
CA GLU A 578 13.01 -1.15 -50.06
C GLU A 578 13.70 -0.20 -49.09
N LEU A 579 13.32 -0.18 -47.80
CA LEU A 579 14.05 0.59 -46.79
C LEU A 579 15.50 0.12 -46.60
N ILE A 580 15.74 -1.19 -46.71
CA ILE A 580 17.11 -1.74 -46.69
C ILE A 580 17.88 -1.29 -47.93
N SER A 581 17.23 -1.19 -49.10
CA SER A 581 17.84 -0.62 -50.31
C SER A 581 18.22 0.85 -50.11
N ILE A 582 17.33 1.67 -49.54
CA ILE A 582 17.62 3.08 -49.21
C ILE A 582 18.81 3.18 -48.26
N ALA A 583 18.85 2.35 -47.20
CA ALA A 583 19.98 2.33 -46.28
C ALA A 583 21.30 1.95 -46.97
N ALA A 584 21.25 1.07 -47.97
CA ALA A 584 22.43 0.66 -48.73
C ALA A 584 22.88 1.70 -49.76
N GLU A 585 21.95 2.40 -50.41
CA GLU A 585 22.21 3.46 -51.39
C GLU A 585 22.81 4.70 -50.73
N GLU A 586 22.29 5.08 -49.56
CA GLU A 586 22.73 6.24 -48.78
C GLU A 586 23.88 5.89 -47.81
N GLU A 587 24.43 4.67 -47.87
CA GLU A 587 25.51 4.18 -47.01
C GLU A 587 25.24 4.36 -45.49
N ILE A 588 23.98 4.19 -45.08
CA ILE A 588 23.52 4.39 -43.70
C ILE A 588 23.78 3.13 -42.88
N GLU A 589 24.73 3.22 -41.96
CA GLU A 589 25.09 2.08 -41.10
C GLU A 589 24.11 1.93 -39.93
N LEU A 590 23.23 0.93 -39.98
CA LEU A 590 22.29 0.64 -38.90
C LEU A 590 22.81 -0.44 -37.95
N ASP A 591 22.44 -0.30 -36.67
CA ASP A 591 22.74 -1.25 -35.61
C ASP A 591 21.76 -2.44 -35.64
N VAL A 592 21.72 -3.13 -36.78
CA VAL A 592 20.82 -4.26 -37.06
C VAL A 592 21.65 -5.43 -37.55
N MET A 593 21.28 -6.66 -37.15
CA MET A 593 21.93 -7.88 -37.62
C MET A 593 22.03 -7.92 -39.16
N ARG A 594 23.27 -8.09 -39.65
CA ARG A 594 23.59 -8.20 -41.07
C ARG A 594 23.51 -9.64 -41.56
N ILE A 595 23.31 -9.81 -42.86
CA ILE A 595 23.43 -11.11 -43.52
C ILE A 595 24.91 -11.49 -43.51
N LYS A 596 25.22 -12.72 -43.05
CA LYS A 596 26.61 -13.24 -43.06
C LYS A 596 27.17 -13.23 -44.48
N ASP A 597 28.46 -12.93 -44.60
CA ASP A 597 29.21 -12.95 -45.87
C ASP A 597 28.64 -12.00 -46.95
N SER A 598 27.94 -10.93 -46.54
CA SER A 598 27.41 -9.88 -47.40
C SER A 598 28.03 -8.50 -47.10
N GLY A 599 27.77 -7.50 -47.95
CA GLY A 599 28.31 -6.14 -47.78
C GLY A 599 27.86 -5.43 -46.48
N PRO A 600 28.49 -4.30 -46.11
CA PRO A 600 28.29 -3.64 -44.81
C PRO A 600 26.85 -3.13 -44.58
N PHE A 601 26.06 -2.94 -45.63
CA PHE A 601 24.67 -2.46 -45.58
C PHE A 601 23.62 -3.56 -45.88
N ALA A 602 24.05 -4.82 -45.96
CA ALA A 602 23.15 -5.94 -46.22
C ALA A 602 22.47 -6.42 -44.93
N TYR A 603 21.37 -5.79 -44.55
CA TYR A 603 20.63 -6.12 -43.32
C TYR A 603 19.70 -7.32 -43.48
N ASN A 604 19.57 -8.11 -42.40
CA ASN A 604 18.57 -9.17 -42.35
C ASN A 604 17.16 -8.57 -42.25
N SER A 605 16.29 -8.83 -43.23
CA SER A 605 14.92 -8.28 -43.27
C SER A 605 14.08 -8.60 -42.01
N LYS A 606 14.28 -9.76 -41.38
CA LYS A 606 13.57 -10.13 -40.15
C LYS A 606 14.02 -9.28 -38.96
N SER A 607 15.32 -9.07 -38.79
CA SER A 607 15.90 -8.22 -37.74
C SER A 607 15.60 -6.75 -37.99
N PHE A 608 15.69 -6.29 -39.24
CA PHE A 608 15.33 -4.92 -39.64
C PHE A 608 13.87 -4.61 -39.33
N GLY A 609 12.95 -5.51 -39.71
CA GLY A 609 11.55 -5.36 -39.38
C GLY A 609 11.28 -5.40 -37.87
N ALA A 610 12.13 -6.05 -37.08
CA ALA A 610 12.02 -6.04 -35.62
C ALA A 610 12.48 -4.71 -35.01
N ALA A 611 13.59 -4.16 -35.49
CA ALA A 611 14.06 -2.83 -35.12
C ALA A 611 13.02 -1.74 -35.46
N MET A 612 12.43 -1.80 -36.66
CA MET A 612 11.32 -0.91 -37.06
C MET A 612 10.09 -1.08 -36.16
N ARG A 613 9.69 -2.33 -35.86
CA ARG A 613 8.59 -2.62 -34.91
C ARG A 613 8.86 -2.03 -33.55
N SER A 614 10.11 -2.05 -33.10
CA SER A 614 10.47 -1.36 -31.87
C SER A 614 10.07 0.10 -32.03
N MET A 615 10.54 0.84 -33.03
CA MET A 615 10.33 2.29 -33.15
C MET A 615 8.89 2.78 -33.37
N VAL A 616 7.92 1.87 -33.58
CA VAL A 616 6.50 2.22 -33.76
C VAL A 616 5.98 3.12 -32.65
N GLY A 617 5.24 4.16 -33.04
CA GLY A 617 4.62 5.15 -32.17
C GLY A 617 5.55 6.27 -31.71
N ARG A 618 6.87 6.18 -31.95
CA ARG A 618 7.82 7.26 -31.67
C ARG A 618 7.60 8.42 -32.65
N VAL A 619 7.74 9.66 -32.15
CA VAL A 619 7.73 10.88 -32.96
C VAL A 619 9.16 11.30 -33.28
N PHE A 620 9.41 11.59 -34.55
CA PHE A 620 10.69 12.05 -35.10
C PHE A 620 10.50 13.41 -35.75
N SER A 621 11.52 14.27 -35.69
CA SER A 621 11.56 15.53 -36.44
C SER A 621 12.44 15.36 -37.67
N LEU A 622 11.84 15.31 -38.86
CA LEU A 622 12.57 15.15 -40.11
C LEU A 622 12.74 16.51 -40.81
N GLU A 623 13.95 16.78 -41.32
CA GLU A 623 14.23 17.99 -42.08
C GLU A 623 13.36 18.03 -43.35
N GLY A 624 12.75 19.17 -43.65
CA GLY A 624 11.84 19.34 -44.79
C GLY A 624 10.43 18.72 -44.67
N HIS A 625 10.20 17.80 -43.73
CA HIS A 625 8.91 17.08 -43.59
C HIS A 625 8.22 17.25 -42.24
N GLY A 626 8.85 17.95 -41.29
CA GLY A 626 8.27 18.27 -39.99
C GLY A 626 8.22 17.05 -39.05
N LYS A 627 7.31 17.08 -38.07
CA LYS A 627 7.17 15.99 -37.10
C LYS A 627 6.36 14.84 -37.69
N VAL A 628 6.90 13.63 -37.63
CA VAL A 628 6.27 12.41 -38.10
C VAL A 628 6.27 11.33 -37.04
N MET A 629 5.34 10.40 -37.12
CA MET A 629 5.27 9.22 -36.27
C MET A 629 5.39 7.96 -37.11
N LEU A 630 6.22 7.02 -36.67
CA LEU A 630 6.34 5.73 -37.34
C LEU A 630 5.16 4.83 -37.00
N GLU A 631 4.42 4.37 -38.00
CA GLU A 631 3.34 3.38 -37.86
C GLU A 631 3.59 2.17 -38.79
N ARG A 632 3.07 1.00 -38.40
CA ARG A 632 3.01 -0.18 -39.28
C ARG A 632 1.63 -0.23 -39.92
N HIS A 633 1.57 -0.41 -41.22
CA HIS A 633 0.32 -0.51 -41.95
C HIS A 633 -0.43 -1.82 -41.63
N ASP A 634 -1.77 -1.77 -41.57
CA ASP A 634 -2.60 -2.91 -41.15
C ASP A 634 -2.78 -3.98 -42.24
N LYS A 635 -2.62 -3.62 -43.51
CA LYS A 635 -2.68 -4.56 -44.64
C LYS A 635 -1.29 -5.00 -45.07
N ARG A 636 -1.14 -6.30 -45.30
CA ARG A 636 0.08 -6.92 -45.85
C ARG A 636 0.20 -6.61 -47.35
N GLY A 637 1.38 -6.17 -47.77
CA GLY A 637 1.80 -6.07 -49.17
C GLY A 637 2.50 -7.33 -49.67
N ASP A 638 3.26 -7.20 -50.75
CA ASP A 638 3.85 -8.34 -51.47
C ASP A 638 5.01 -8.98 -50.68
N ASN A 639 5.84 -8.20 -49.98
CA ASN A 639 7.00 -8.72 -49.22
C ASN A 639 6.93 -8.45 -47.71
N GLY A 640 5.84 -7.88 -47.21
CA GLY A 640 5.68 -7.66 -45.77
C GLY A 640 4.51 -6.74 -45.41
N PHE A 641 4.47 -6.28 -44.16
CA PHE A 641 3.60 -5.17 -43.80
C PHE A 641 4.36 -3.86 -44.08
N PRO A 642 3.83 -2.96 -44.91
CA PRO A 642 4.45 -1.67 -45.15
C PRO A 642 4.54 -0.81 -43.89
N TRP A 643 5.51 0.11 -43.89
CA TRP A 643 5.72 1.13 -42.88
C TRP A 643 5.22 2.47 -43.40
N VAL A 644 4.74 3.33 -42.49
CA VAL A 644 4.23 4.66 -42.82
C VAL A 644 4.80 5.70 -41.86
N LEU A 645 5.31 6.81 -42.40
CA LEU A 645 5.62 8.02 -41.63
C LEU A 645 4.40 8.92 -41.62
N LYS A 646 3.62 8.89 -40.54
CA LYS A 646 2.40 9.67 -40.42
C LYS A 646 2.71 11.09 -39.91
N PRO A 647 2.29 12.16 -40.59
CA PRO A 647 2.50 13.51 -40.08
C PRO A 647 1.79 13.71 -38.74
N VAL A 648 2.51 14.26 -37.77
CA VAL A 648 1.98 14.63 -36.45
C VAL A 648 1.67 16.12 -36.47
N LYS A 649 0.40 16.48 -36.22
CA LYS A 649 0.03 17.89 -36.05
C LYS A 649 0.70 18.41 -34.77
N ASP A 650 1.48 19.47 -34.89
CA ASP A 650 2.14 20.10 -33.74
C ASP A 650 1.08 20.75 -32.83
N GLN A 651 0.68 20.05 -31.77
CA GLN A 651 -0.28 20.57 -30.79
C GLN A 651 0.36 21.58 -29.80
N SER A 652 1.57 22.07 -30.10
CA SER A 652 2.32 22.99 -29.23
C SER A 652 1.93 24.47 -29.38
N LYS A 653 0.87 24.81 -30.12
CA LYS A 653 0.23 26.13 -30.07
C LYS A 653 -1.30 25.98 -30.10
N PRO A 654 -2.06 26.69 -29.23
CA PRO A 654 -3.47 26.89 -29.47
C PRO A 654 -3.61 27.62 -30.81
N GLN A 655 -4.21 26.97 -31.81
CA GLN A 655 -4.58 27.64 -33.05
C GLN A 655 -5.68 28.66 -32.73
N SER A 656 -5.37 29.94 -32.90
CA SER A 656 -6.36 31.00 -33.08
C SER A 656 -7.09 30.75 -34.40
N ALA A 657 -8.22 30.04 -34.35
CA ALA A 657 -9.16 30.01 -35.46
C ALA A 657 -9.89 31.37 -35.55
N PRO A 658 -10.15 31.90 -36.76
CA PRO A 658 -10.88 33.14 -36.93
C PRO A 658 -12.34 32.95 -36.48
N VAL A 659 -12.78 33.83 -35.59
CA VAL A 659 -14.14 33.84 -35.03
C VAL A 659 -15.14 34.15 -36.15
N SER A 660 -15.85 33.15 -36.63
CA SER A 660 -17.15 33.37 -37.27
C SER A 660 -18.20 33.46 -36.16
N GLU A 661 -18.83 34.63 -36.05
CA GLU A 661 -19.92 34.93 -35.12
C GLU A 661 -21.00 33.84 -35.14
N ARG A 662 -21.12 33.11 -34.04
CA ARG A 662 -22.40 32.53 -33.62
C ARG A 662 -22.69 33.03 -32.21
N LEU A 663 -23.72 33.86 -32.12
CA LEU A 663 -24.27 34.38 -30.88
C LEU A 663 -24.65 33.22 -29.94
N VAL A 664 -23.97 33.16 -28.80
CA VAL A 664 -24.41 32.46 -27.58
C VAL A 664 -24.15 33.42 -26.40
N PRO A 665 -25.04 33.54 -25.41
CA PRO A 665 -25.12 34.71 -24.55
C PRO A 665 -23.91 34.82 -23.62
N GLN A 666 -23.28 36.00 -23.59
CA GLN A 666 -22.17 36.33 -22.71
C GLN A 666 -22.58 36.14 -21.24
N ARG A 667 -21.97 35.16 -20.57
CA ARG A 667 -21.63 35.27 -19.15
C ARG A 667 -20.12 35.46 -19.05
N SER A 668 -19.72 36.61 -18.53
CA SER A 668 -18.36 37.10 -18.38
C SER A 668 -17.41 36.06 -17.78
N LEU A 669 -16.43 35.63 -18.58
CA LEU A 669 -15.15 35.14 -18.08
C LEU A 669 -14.27 36.37 -17.80
N ASP A 670 -14.27 36.82 -16.55
CA ASP A 670 -13.21 37.65 -16.02
C ASP A 670 -12.47 36.85 -14.93
N ASN A 671 -11.16 36.74 -15.13
CA ASN A 671 -10.11 36.30 -14.20
C ASN A 671 -10.51 36.13 -12.73
N LYS A 672 -10.41 34.91 -12.18
CA LYS A 672 -10.36 34.73 -10.71
C LYS A 672 -9.36 33.66 -10.26
N VAL A 673 -8.12 34.09 -10.01
CA VAL A 673 -7.34 33.52 -8.90
C VAL A 673 -8.06 33.95 -7.62
N THR A 674 -8.85 33.05 -7.02
CA THR A 674 -9.58 33.36 -5.80
C THR A 674 -8.62 33.31 -4.61
N VAL A 675 -8.33 34.45 -3.98
CA VAL A 675 -7.58 34.49 -2.72
C VAL A 675 -8.45 33.88 -1.62
N LEU A 676 -8.17 32.62 -1.25
CA LEU A 676 -8.89 31.89 -0.21
C LEU A 676 -8.42 32.35 1.19
N ILE A 677 -9.32 32.98 1.95
CA ILE A 677 -9.15 33.24 3.38
C ILE A 677 -9.53 31.97 4.14
N GLY A 678 -8.57 31.29 4.77
CA GLY A 678 -8.79 30.01 5.45
C GLY A 678 -9.74 30.11 6.66
N ARG A 679 -10.43 29.00 6.98
CA ARG A 679 -11.46 28.94 8.05
C ARG A 679 -11.00 29.44 9.43
N LYS A 680 -9.71 29.33 9.77
CA LYS A 680 -9.15 29.87 11.02
C LYS A 680 -9.20 31.41 11.06
N LEU A 681 -8.84 32.07 9.96
CA LEU A 681 -8.85 33.54 9.86
C LEU A 681 -10.27 34.09 9.72
N GLN A 682 -11.17 33.36 9.07
CA GLN A 682 -12.59 33.76 8.95
C GLN A 682 -13.29 33.92 10.31
N ARG A 683 -12.82 33.22 11.36
CA ARG A 683 -13.36 33.36 12.72
C ARG A 683 -13.06 34.72 13.35
N LEU A 684 -12.01 35.40 12.90
CA LEU A 684 -11.58 36.72 13.37
C LEU A 684 -12.24 37.89 12.62
N MET A 685 -13.09 37.58 11.64
CA MET A 685 -13.83 38.58 10.88
C MET A 685 -15.02 39.10 11.67
N THR A 686 -15.23 40.42 11.59
CA THR A 686 -16.44 41.08 12.07
C THR A 686 -17.67 40.67 11.24
N PRO A 687 -18.90 40.84 11.76
CA PRO A 687 -20.12 40.54 11.01
C PRO A 687 -20.22 41.30 9.68
N GLU A 688 -19.76 42.55 9.65
CA GLU A 688 -19.74 43.41 8.45
C GLU A 688 -18.75 42.90 7.40
N GLU A 689 -17.52 42.54 7.82
CA GLU A 689 -16.52 41.95 6.93
C GLU A 689 -17.00 40.60 6.35
N ARG A 690 -17.76 39.80 7.12
CA ARG A 690 -18.35 38.54 6.62
C ARG A 690 -19.46 38.78 5.61
N ALA A 691 -20.30 39.79 5.82
CA ALA A 691 -21.36 40.16 4.90
C ALA A 691 -20.79 40.69 3.57
N ALA A 692 -19.71 41.46 3.62
CA ALA A 692 -19.04 42.03 2.44
C ALA A 692 -18.19 41.02 1.66
N MET A 693 -17.75 39.92 2.28
CA MET A 693 -16.83 38.93 1.68
C MET A 693 -17.30 38.41 0.31
N CYS A 694 -18.61 38.20 0.15
CA CYS A 694 -19.19 37.66 -1.08
C CYS A 694 -19.11 38.64 -2.26
N SER A 695 -19.07 39.95 -2.00
CA SER A 695 -19.01 41.02 -3.00
C SER A 695 -17.60 41.58 -3.24
N MET A 696 -16.62 41.23 -2.39
CA MET A 696 -15.24 41.72 -2.52
C MET A 696 -14.51 41.13 -3.74
N SER A 697 -13.72 41.99 -4.39
CA SER A 697 -12.73 41.64 -5.41
C SER A 697 -11.59 40.79 -4.83
N ASN A 698 -10.76 40.21 -5.69
CA ASN A 698 -9.64 39.37 -5.22
C ASN A 698 -8.56 40.19 -4.47
N ASP A 699 -8.35 41.45 -4.86
CA ASP A 699 -7.39 42.34 -4.21
C ASP A 699 -7.88 42.75 -2.82
N GLU A 700 -9.18 43.09 -2.70
CA GLU A 700 -9.81 43.38 -1.40
C GLU A 700 -9.77 42.15 -0.46
N ARG A 701 -9.90 40.94 -0.99
CA ARG A 701 -9.75 39.69 -0.21
C ARG A 701 -8.31 39.45 0.22
N ALA A 702 -7.32 39.85 -0.56
CA ALA A 702 -5.91 39.76 -0.19
C ALA A 702 -5.56 40.72 0.95
N GLU A 703 -6.06 41.96 0.88
CA GLU A 703 -5.90 42.96 1.95
C GLU A 703 -6.58 42.51 3.25
N LEU A 704 -7.81 42.00 3.15
CA LEU A 704 -8.54 41.46 4.29
C LEU A 704 -7.81 40.27 4.92
N LYS A 705 -7.21 39.39 4.11
CA LYS A 705 -6.39 38.27 4.61
C LYS A 705 -5.20 38.79 5.42
N GLN A 706 -4.45 39.77 4.91
CA GLN A 706 -3.33 40.37 5.63
C GLN A 706 -3.77 41.03 6.95
N ALA A 707 -4.89 41.76 6.94
CA ALA A 707 -5.44 42.38 8.14
C ALA A 707 -5.83 41.34 9.21
N LEU A 708 -6.45 40.22 8.81
CA LEU A 708 -6.81 39.12 9.71
C LEU A 708 -5.59 38.39 10.27
N GLU A 709 -4.54 38.21 9.47
CA GLU A 709 -3.28 37.64 9.93
C GLU A 709 -2.57 38.54 10.94
N GLN A 710 -2.62 39.87 10.76
CA GLN A 710 -2.13 40.82 11.76
C GLN A 710 -2.97 40.82 13.05
N ARG A 711 -4.31 40.70 12.95
CA ARG A 711 -5.18 40.55 14.13
C ARG A 711 -4.87 39.24 14.87
N ALA A 712 -4.65 38.14 14.15
CA ALA A 712 -4.26 36.86 14.74
C ALA A 712 -2.93 36.96 15.50
N LYS A 713 -1.95 37.70 14.95
CA LYS A 713 -0.65 37.97 15.60
C LYS A 713 -0.74 38.89 16.81
N LYS A 714 -1.76 39.75 16.90
CA LYS A 714 -2.01 40.60 18.09
C LYS A 714 -2.81 39.89 19.19
N ALA A 715 -3.55 38.83 18.82
CA ALA A 715 -4.36 38.04 19.74
C ALA A 715 -3.61 36.83 20.32
N ALA A 716 -2.49 36.45 19.71
CA ALA A 716 -1.47 35.55 20.25
C ALA A 716 -0.44 36.39 21.03
#